data_AF-A0A9P6ZSJ8-F1
#
_entry.id   AF-A0A9P6ZSJ8-F1
#
_cell.length_a   1.000
_cell.length_b   1.000
_cell.length_c   1.000
_cell.angle_alpha   90.00
_cell.angle_beta   90.00
_cell.angle_gamma   90.00
#
_symmetry.space_group_name_H-M   'P 1'
#
loop_
_entity.id
_entity.type
_entity.pdbx_description
1 polymer ?
#
loop_
_entity_poly.entity_id
_entity_poly.type
_entity_poly.pdbx_seq_one_letter_code
_entity_poly.pdbx_strand_id
1 'polypeptide(L)'
;MEIRASYELGRMLGGGEVIGELQTSWDELLDHGDEPFHLSFPPVRGVHPSLTLKVTVVHTRDNQDGALSDFLVDCEIAQDTDAGHAQFAEYMTSENVSHLNAAVERFQLVLDQCPVGHPDHTAALTNLAYARLESYIQNHLQDIDTTTSLFREALALHPQGHPDHAFSLHDLIRALICRYIKEPTAVYIHESAQLCCKLLPLCPEGTYLRSIGVDSAVDQVIGKCNNLPIDASDKGICLRRVVLELCPLGQHRPRTLAKLAWALILRFTQRGNIDDIDESIYLRREARSLCPEAHRAIYLNALALSLMARFYHQGKPNDLDEAISLHEEALRLRPVRHKSRDFSLDNLGGALIARFNKHGAIDDITRAVSLYREALTLRPPKHPSRDTTLNNLALVLDTRYASGKSHVSKDLNEVIDLYRECLQIAPHDRPECHRALHNLSAALCSRFTHSQKNEDVEEAITLCQKSSTLPSLHPDRMFSYWWLQVAYRSRYRLLHDPANLEFAVENFRLASGHPTQGFPERIKVAYHWVTAAEEHSHESGLEAYTTFFDLLDRHLATRSSTISRREATTPFIGARSLPVDAASCAIRCDNLRHAVELVEQGRGQQWSLASRLKTPVEDLESANPTLAHKYLELSKRISNAAQSPATTTDRAAADRAATEYRRLTRQWDAAVTEIRDLRRFSRFLLPPLYEDLQAAARQGPVIILIASQYSCSAIIIPTSGNPHHVPLPSVTLADLNNHKDRFARAIRHASLMGPKEPRNDLMVLLRSVWDAIMLPIVNVLQQDLKLKFRSRI
;
A
#
# COMPACT_ATOMS: atom_id res chain seq x y z
N MET A 1 47.00 10.82 54.11
CA MET A 1 46.54 10.66 52.72
C MET A 1 45.03 10.75 52.69
N GLU A 2 44.48 11.65 51.87
CA GLU A 2 43.04 11.68 51.58
C GLU A 2 42.76 10.80 50.37
N ILE A 3 41.73 9.97 50.47
CA ILE A 3 41.20 9.16 49.36
C ILE A 3 40.00 9.91 48.86
N ARG A 4 40.03 10.27 47.59
CA ARG A 4 38.99 11.08 47.01
C ARG A 4 38.24 10.32 45.92
N ALA A 5 36.92 10.48 45.88
CA ALA A 5 36.10 9.89 44.84
C ALA A 5 36.37 10.60 43.52
N SER A 6 36.70 9.82 42.50
CA SER A 6 36.65 10.29 41.12
C SER A 6 35.34 9.88 40.48
N TYR A 7 34.74 10.81 39.75
CA TYR A 7 33.61 10.56 38.87
C TYR A 7 34.06 10.11 37.46
N GLU A 8 35.37 10.01 37.24
CA GLU A 8 36.04 9.67 35.98
C GLU A 8 37.06 8.54 36.20
N LEU A 9 37.22 7.62 35.25
CA LEU A 9 38.25 6.56 35.30
C LEU A 9 39.61 7.03 34.72
N GLY A 10 39.67 8.23 34.17
CA GLY A 10 40.84 8.86 33.55
C GLY A 10 41.59 9.86 34.43
N ARG A 11 42.18 10.90 33.80
CA ARG A 11 42.88 11.99 34.48
C ARG A 11 41.86 12.86 35.21
N MET A 12 42.08 13.05 36.51
CA MET A 12 41.12 13.71 37.40
C MET A 12 41.31 15.23 37.41
N LEU A 13 40.23 15.97 37.18
CA LEU A 13 40.18 17.42 37.38
C LEU A 13 39.65 17.74 38.78
N GLY A 14 40.47 18.41 39.60
CA GLY A 14 40.20 18.63 41.03
C GLY A 14 40.64 17.45 41.91
N GLY A 15 40.63 17.66 43.23
CA GLY A 15 40.85 16.62 44.22
C GLY A 15 39.66 15.67 44.37
N GLY A 16 38.40 16.12 44.24
CA GLY A 16 37.18 15.33 44.46
C GLY A 16 36.73 15.23 45.93
N GLU A 17 35.59 14.56 46.19
CA GLU A 17 35.05 14.36 47.56
C GLU A 17 35.96 13.42 48.35
N VAL A 18 36.42 13.83 49.54
CA VAL A 18 37.15 12.96 50.45
C VAL A 18 36.21 11.86 50.95
N ILE A 19 36.40 10.64 50.46
CA ILE A 19 35.61 9.46 50.81
C ILE A 19 36.27 8.61 51.90
N GLY A 20 37.52 8.91 52.22
CA GLY A 20 38.23 8.31 53.33
C GLY A 20 39.56 8.99 53.58
N GLU A 21 40.08 8.84 54.79
CA GLU A 21 41.39 9.35 55.17
C GLU A 21 42.22 8.19 55.72
N LEU A 22 43.45 8.08 55.24
CA LEU A 22 44.45 7.17 55.76
C LEU A 22 45.52 8.00 56.45
N GLN A 23 45.67 7.83 57.77
CA GLN A 23 46.84 8.34 58.48
C GLN A 23 48.03 7.42 58.19
N THR A 24 48.98 7.95 57.43
CA THR A 24 50.28 7.32 57.12
C THR A 24 51.31 8.44 56.94
N SER A 25 52.58 8.17 57.21
CA SER A 25 53.67 9.15 57.04
C SER A 25 54.31 9.05 55.65
N TRP A 26 54.94 10.14 55.18
CA TRP A 26 55.71 10.10 53.93
C TRP A 26 56.85 9.08 53.98
N ASP A 27 57.47 8.91 55.14
CA ASP A 27 58.53 7.93 55.35
C ASP A 27 57.99 6.49 55.21
N GLU A 28 56.80 6.17 55.73
CA GLU A 28 56.16 4.85 55.58
C GLU A 28 55.84 4.48 54.12
N LEU A 29 55.49 5.46 53.29
CA LEU A 29 55.19 5.23 51.87
C LEU A 29 56.44 5.06 51.01
N LEU A 30 57.53 5.74 51.40
CA LEU A 30 58.81 5.72 50.69
C LEU A 30 59.72 4.55 51.14
N ASP A 31 59.54 4.02 52.36
CA ASP A 31 60.29 2.86 52.87
C ASP A 31 60.02 1.57 52.09
N HIS A 32 58.91 1.50 51.34
CA HIS A 32 58.59 0.38 50.46
C HIS A 32 59.45 0.34 49.17
N GLY A 33 60.26 1.38 48.89
CA GLY A 33 61.12 1.46 47.72
C GLY A 33 60.35 1.34 46.39
N ASP A 34 61.01 0.83 45.35
CA ASP A 34 60.40 0.60 44.03
C ASP A 34 59.48 -0.66 44.01
N GLU A 35 59.37 -1.39 45.13
CA GLU A 35 58.55 -2.60 45.18
C GLU A 35 57.07 -2.26 45.40
N PRO A 36 56.16 -2.85 44.61
CA PRO A 36 54.76 -2.53 44.72
C PRO A 36 54.11 -3.11 45.98
N PHE A 37 53.43 -2.27 46.77
CA PHE A 37 52.73 -2.67 47.98
C PHE A 37 51.21 -2.45 47.89
N HIS A 38 50.45 -3.09 48.78
CA HIS A 38 49.00 -3.03 48.80
C HIS A 38 48.48 -2.01 49.81
N LEU A 39 47.70 -1.03 49.35
CA LEU A 39 46.89 -0.14 50.19
C LEU A 39 45.45 -0.63 50.17
N SER A 40 44.97 -1.14 51.31
CA SER A 40 43.58 -1.54 51.50
C SER A 40 42.81 -0.44 52.20
N PHE A 41 41.66 -0.08 51.63
CA PHE A 41 40.82 0.99 52.15
C PHE A 41 39.60 0.46 52.91
N PRO A 42 39.16 1.15 53.98
CA PRO A 42 37.91 0.81 54.66
C PRO A 42 36.71 0.96 53.71
N PRO A 43 35.60 0.23 53.94
CA PRO A 43 34.43 0.29 53.07
C PRO A 43 33.84 1.70 53.02
N VAL A 44 33.65 2.23 51.81
CA VAL A 44 33.02 3.53 51.60
C VAL A 44 31.51 3.33 51.50
N ARG A 45 30.73 3.99 52.37
CA ARG A 45 29.26 3.96 52.41
C ARG A 45 28.62 2.54 52.46
N GLY A 46 29.27 1.59 53.14
CA GLY A 46 28.67 0.30 53.51
C GLY A 46 28.53 -0.75 52.39
N VAL A 47 29.16 -0.56 51.23
CA VAL A 47 29.14 -1.52 50.12
C VAL A 47 30.56 -2.06 49.85
N HIS A 48 30.69 -3.39 49.75
CA HIS A 48 31.93 -4.10 49.42
C HIS A 48 32.20 -4.13 47.89
N PRO A 49 33.46 -4.28 47.44
CA PRO A 49 34.65 -4.64 48.21
C PRO A 49 35.52 -3.44 48.59
N SER A 50 36.29 -3.61 49.67
CA SER A 50 37.45 -2.78 49.99
C SER A 50 38.34 -2.64 48.75
N LEU A 51 38.51 -1.43 48.22
CA LEU A 51 39.50 -1.20 47.17
C LEU A 51 40.88 -1.57 47.75
N THR A 52 41.62 -2.41 47.05
CA THR A 52 43.04 -2.64 47.33
C THR A 52 43.82 -2.12 46.14
N LEU A 53 44.51 -0.99 46.32
CA LEU A 53 45.37 -0.42 45.28
C LEU A 53 46.77 -1.01 45.41
N LYS A 54 47.37 -1.36 44.26
CA LYS A 54 48.78 -1.73 44.19
C LYS A 54 49.56 -0.46 43.83
N VAL A 55 50.36 0.05 44.76
CA VAL A 55 51.08 1.31 44.61
C VAL A 55 52.55 1.03 44.30
N THR A 56 53.14 1.77 43.36
CA THR A 56 54.56 1.71 43.02
C THR A 56 55.08 3.14 42.94
N VAL A 57 56.19 3.45 43.61
CA VAL A 57 56.82 4.78 43.54
C VAL A 57 57.69 4.81 42.29
N VAL A 58 57.42 5.72 41.33
CA VAL A 58 58.04 5.65 40.00
C VAL A 58 59.16 6.67 39.76
N HIS A 59 59.24 7.81 40.48
CA HIS A 59 60.42 8.70 40.62
C HIS A 59 60.07 9.98 41.41
N THR A 60 61.00 10.51 42.21
CA THR A 60 60.94 11.87 42.78
C THR A 60 61.63 12.86 41.82
N ARG A 61 60.91 13.85 41.30
CA ARG A 61 61.49 14.85 40.38
C ARG A 61 62.04 16.06 41.14
N ASP A 62 63.28 16.42 40.82
CA ASP A 62 63.89 17.70 41.20
C ASP A 62 63.30 18.87 40.41
N ASN A 63 63.11 19.96 41.13
CA ASN A 63 62.20 21.06 40.83
C ASN A 63 62.88 22.16 39.97
N GLN A 64 63.36 21.82 38.77
CA GLN A 64 63.98 22.79 37.87
C GLN A 64 63.53 22.57 36.42
N ASP A 65 62.57 23.39 35.99
CA ASP A 65 62.49 24.03 34.67
C ASP A 65 61.03 24.39 34.35
N GLY A 66 60.70 25.70 34.35
CA GLY A 66 59.55 26.31 33.66
C GLY A 66 58.12 25.87 34.02
N ALA A 67 57.91 24.74 34.70
CA ALA A 67 56.62 24.11 34.92
C ALA A 67 55.74 24.81 35.98
N LEU A 68 56.29 25.76 36.74
CA LEU A 68 55.57 26.41 37.84
C LEU A 68 54.42 27.31 37.37
N SER A 69 54.48 27.92 36.18
CA SER A 69 53.36 28.74 35.69
C SER A 69 52.18 27.89 35.19
N ASP A 70 52.47 26.83 34.43
CA ASP A 70 51.45 25.88 33.97
C ASP A 70 50.85 25.13 35.17
N PHE A 71 51.66 24.80 36.19
CA PHE A 71 51.21 24.16 37.42
C PHE A 71 50.32 25.07 38.30
N LEU A 72 50.57 26.38 38.32
CA LEU A 72 49.73 27.34 39.04
C LEU A 72 48.36 27.48 38.38
N VAL A 73 48.31 27.53 37.05
CA VAL A 73 47.05 27.52 36.28
C VAL A 73 46.31 26.19 36.48
N ASP A 74 47.00 25.04 36.43
CA ASP A 74 46.42 23.73 36.74
C ASP A 74 45.88 23.66 38.19
N CYS A 75 46.55 24.32 39.14
CA CYS A 75 46.11 24.40 40.54
C CYS A 75 44.85 25.27 40.72
N GLU A 76 44.74 26.40 40.02
CA GLU A 76 43.54 27.25 40.04
C GLU A 76 42.35 26.52 39.39
N ILE A 77 42.55 25.89 38.23
CA ILE A 77 41.54 25.07 37.55
C ILE A 77 41.06 23.92 38.46
N ALA A 78 41.98 23.25 39.15
CA ALA A 78 41.64 22.18 40.10
C ALA A 78 40.85 22.69 41.32
N GLN A 79 41.24 23.85 41.88
CA GLN A 79 40.52 24.47 43.00
C GLN A 79 39.11 24.90 42.61
N ASP A 80 38.94 25.53 41.44
CA ASP A 80 37.64 25.95 40.94
C ASP A 80 36.74 24.75 40.61
N THR A 81 37.32 23.66 40.12
CA THR A 81 36.60 22.39 39.87
C THR A 81 36.12 21.76 41.17
N ASP A 82 36.97 21.66 42.20
CA ASP A 82 36.59 21.17 43.52
C ASP A 82 35.52 22.04 44.17
N ALA A 83 35.64 23.35 44.01
CA ALA A 83 34.67 24.31 44.48
C ALA A 83 33.32 24.14 43.76
N GLY A 84 33.32 23.78 42.48
CA GLY A 84 32.12 23.39 41.72
C GLY A 84 31.48 22.11 42.25
N HIS A 85 32.27 21.05 42.45
CA HIS A 85 31.80 19.76 43.00
C HIS A 85 31.26 19.89 44.42
N ALA A 86 31.88 20.70 45.28
CA ALA A 86 31.39 20.97 46.63
C ALA A 86 29.98 21.59 46.62
N GLN A 87 29.76 22.60 45.76
CA GLN A 87 28.44 23.21 45.58
C GLN A 87 27.44 22.20 45.00
N PHE A 88 27.88 21.35 44.07
CA PHE A 88 27.01 20.31 43.51
C PHE A 88 26.62 19.27 44.56
N ALA A 89 27.52 18.85 45.44
CA ALA A 89 27.25 17.94 46.55
C ALA A 89 26.31 18.55 47.61
N GLU A 90 26.49 19.84 47.94
CA GLU A 90 25.55 20.60 48.78
C GLU A 90 24.15 20.62 48.15
N TYR A 91 24.06 20.80 46.83
CA TYR A 91 22.78 20.67 46.12
C TYR A 91 22.18 19.26 46.23
N MET A 92 22.96 18.19 46.00
CA MET A 92 22.46 16.80 46.07
C MET A 92 21.91 16.43 47.46
N THR A 93 22.33 17.14 48.52
CA THR A 93 21.88 16.90 49.90
C THR A 93 20.76 17.83 50.34
N SER A 94 20.78 19.09 49.89
CA SER A 94 19.84 20.13 50.33
C SER A 94 18.68 20.40 49.34
N GLU A 95 18.80 19.91 48.10
CA GLU A 95 17.96 20.25 46.95
C GLU A 95 17.83 21.77 46.67
N ASN A 96 18.73 22.58 47.23
CA ASN A 96 18.69 24.03 47.06
C ASN A 96 19.36 24.47 45.74
N VAL A 97 18.55 25.06 44.87
CA VAL A 97 18.91 25.50 43.51
C VAL A 97 20.06 26.51 43.48
N SER A 98 20.27 27.31 44.54
CA SER A 98 21.38 28.27 44.56
C SER A 98 22.73 27.58 44.47
N HIS A 99 22.88 26.43 45.14
CA HIS A 99 24.11 25.64 45.08
C HIS A 99 24.31 25.00 43.70
N LEU A 100 23.24 24.58 43.04
CA LEU A 100 23.31 24.05 41.67
C LEU A 100 23.74 25.11 40.65
N ASN A 101 23.19 26.33 40.76
CA ASN A 101 23.58 27.44 39.89
C ASN A 101 25.04 27.83 40.12
N ALA A 102 25.48 27.89 41.39
CA ALA A 102 26.87 28.15 41.73
C ALA A 102 27.82 27.08 41.18
N ALA A 103 27.41 25.80 41.20
CA ALA A 103 28.17 24.72 40.57
C ALA A 103 28.28 24.89 39.05
N VAL A 104 27.18 25.22 38.36
CA VAL A 104 27.18 25.46 36.91
C VAL A 104 28.08 26.64 36.54
N GLU A 105 28.02 27.75 37.28
CA GLU A 105 28.89 28.92 37.05
C GLU A 105 30.37 28.57 37.21
N ARG A 106 30.72 27.81 38.25
CA ARG A 106 32.10 27.36 38.49
C ARG A 106 32.59 26.41 37.41
N PHE A 107 31.79 25.41 37.01
CA PHE A 107 32.19 24.51 35.93
C PHE A 107 32.29 25.21 34.57
N GLN A 108 31.51 26.27 34.33
CA GLN A 108 31.65 27.10 33.14
C GLN A 108 32.98 27.85 33.15
N LEU A 109 33.36 28.45 34.28
CA LEU A 109 34.65 29.13 34.43
C LEU A 109 35.83 28.19 34.18
N VAL A 110 35.76 26.98 34.73
CA VAL A 110 36.76 25.92 34.51
C VAL A 110 36.87 25.54 33.03
N LEU A 111 35.73 25.38 32.34
CA LEU A 111 35.73 25.07 30.91
C LEU A 111 36.33 26.21 30.07
N ASP A 112 36.06 27.48 30.42
CA ASP A 112 36.62 28.64 29.74
C ASP A 112 38.15 28.75 29.91
N GLN A 113 38.68 28.25 31.04
CA GLN A 113 40.12 28.19 31.33
C GLN A 113 40.82 26.96 30.70
N CYS A 114 40.08 25.90 30.34
CA CYS A 114 40.60 24.68 29.73
C CYS A 114 40.34 24.68 28.20
N PRO A 115 41.23 25.20 27.34
CA PRO A 115 41.01 25.22 25.90
C PRO A 115 41.05 23.82 25.26
N VAL A 116 40.50 23.69 24.04
CA VAL A 116 40.55 22.45 23.24
C VAL A 116 42.00 22.02 23.04
N GLY A 117 42.36 20.86 23.62
CA GLY A 117 43.74 20.33 23.64
C GLY A 117 44.37 20.28 25.04
N HIS A 118 43.76 20.96 26.03
CA HIS A 118 44.10 20.77 27.44
C HIS A 118 43.74 19.35 27.89
N PRO A 119 44.61 18.64 28.64
CA PRO A 119 44.39 17.27 29.06
C PRO A 119 43.10 17.07 29.88
N ASP A 120 42.66 18.12 30.58
CA ASP A 120 41.48 18.08 31.46
C ASP A 120 40.22 18.71 30.81
N HIS A 121 40.29 19.08 29.53
CA HIS A 121 39.17 19.70 28.81
C HIS A 121 37.91 18.81 28.77
N THR A 122 38.09 17.51 28.54
CA THR A 122 36.95 16.57 28.48
C THR A 122 36.25 16.40 29.84
N ALA A 123 37.02 16.49 30.93
CA ALA A 123 36.50 16.46 32.29
C ALA A 123 35.66 17.71 32.59
N ALA A 124 36.19 18.89 32.23
CA ALA A 124 35.47 20.16 32.34
C ALA A 124 34.14 20.14 31.56
N LEU A 125 34.14 19.62 30.33
CA LEU A 125 32.93 19.44 29.51
C LEU A 125 31.89 18.54 30.20
N THR A 126 32.33 17.40 30.74
CA THR A 126 31.44 16.40 31.35
C THR A 126 30.83 16.92 32.66
N ASN A 127 31.62 17.56 33.52
CA ASN A 127 31.17 18.14 34.78
C ASN A 127 30.12 19.24 34.56
N LEU A 128 30.39 20.17 33.63
CA LEU A 128 29.43 21.20 33.26
C LEU A 128 28.14 20.60 32.68
N ALA A 129 28.26 19.64 31.76
CA ALA A 129 27.11 18.99 31.14
C ALA A 129 26.24 18.25 32.17
N TYR A 130 26.85 17.56 33.15
CA TYR A 130 26.14 16.86 34.22
C TYR A 130 25.36 17.84 35.10
N ALA A 131 26.00 18.91 35.59
CA ALA A 131 25.35 19.91 36.43
C ALA A 131 24.18 20.59 35.70
N ARG A 132 24.35 20.89 34.39
CA ARG A 132 23.28 21.45 33.56
C ARG A 132 22.15 20.45 33.31
N LEU A 133 22.44 19.15 33.18
CA LEU A 133 21.42 18.11 33.03
C LEU A 133 20.54 17.99 34.27
N GLU A 134 21.13 17.98 35.48
CA GLU A 134 20.35 17.99 36.73
C GLU A 134 19.52 19.26 36.88
N SER A 135 20.09 20.43 36.55
CA SER A 135 19.36 21.69 36.54
C SER A 135 18.17 21.67 35.57
N TYR A 136 18.32 21.00 34.43
CA TYR A 136 17.22 20.78 33.49
C TYR A 136 16.15 19.81 34.02
N ILE A 137 16.55 18.70 34.66
CA ILE A 137 15.61 17.70 35.22
C ILE A 137 14.69 18.34 36.25
N GLN A 138 15.21 19.26 37.06
CA GLN A 138 14.43 20.02 38.05
C GLN A 138 13.66 21.22 37.47
N ASN A 139 13.65 21.37 36.13
CA ASN A 139 13.03 22.49 35.40
C ASN A 139 13.63 23.88 35.70
N HIS A 140 14.89 23.96 36.15
CA HIS A 140 15.57 25.23 36.41
C HIS A 140 16.30 25.76 35.17
N LEU A 141 16.90 24.88 34.36
CA LEU A 141 17.45 25.22 33.05
C LEU A 141 16.47 24.88 31.93
N GLN A 142 16.30 25.75 30.94
CA GLN A 142 15.42 25.47 29.80
C GLN A 142 16.14 24.85 28.60
N ASP A 143 17.44 25.12 28.46
CA ASP A 143 18.26 24.75 27.30
C ASP A 143 19.04 23.46 27.55
N ILE A 144 18.48 22.39 27.00
CA ILE A 144 19.04 21.02 26.99
C ILE A 144 19.84 20.75 25.71
N ASP A 145 19.70 21.59 24.67
CA ASP A 145 20.38 21.38 23.40
C ASP A 145 21.88 21.64 23.56
N THR A 146 22.26 22.71 24.28
CA THR A 146 23.64 22.94 24.69
C THR A 146 24.20 21.81 25.56
N THR A 147 23.43 21.32 26.53
CA THR A 147 23.83 20.17 27.36
C THR A 147 24.10 18.91 26.51
N THR A 148 23.23 18.59 25.55
CA THR A 148 23.48 17.46 24.63
C THR A 148 24.68 17.70 23.73
N SER A 149 24.97 18.94 23.34
CA SER A 149 26.15 19.30 22.56
C SER A 149 27.44 19.06 23.34
N LEU A 150 27.49 19.48 24.61
CA LEU A 150 28.64 19.25 25.49
C LEU A 150 28.91 17.74 25.67
N PHE A 151 27.87 16.93 25.87
CA PHE A 151 28.04 15.47 25.93
C PHE A 151 28.50 14.84 24.61
N ARG A 152 28.08 15.38 23.45
CA ARG A 152 28.58 14.91 22.14
C ARG A 152 30.05 15.26 21.94
N GLU A 153 30.46 16.45 22.38
CA GLU A 153 31.85 16.90 22.31
C GLU A 153 32.74 16.04 23.23
N ALA A 154 32.31 15.80 24.47
CA ALA A 154 32.99 14.90 25.39
C ALA A 154 33.11 13.47 24.82
N LEU A 155 32.04 12.94 24.23
CA LEU A 155 32.07 11.63 23.58
C LEU A 155 33.02 11.58 22.38
N ALA A 156 33.18 12.67 21.63
CA ALA A 156 34.11 12.73 20.49
C ALA A 156 35.57 12.68 20.95
N LEU A 157 35.87 13.20 22.14
CA LEU A 157 37.20 13.17 22.75
C LEU A 157 37.53 11.83 23.43
N HIS A 158 36.53 10.98 23.68
CA HIS A 158 36.70 9.61 24.17
C HIS A 158 36.44 8.59 23.04
N PRO A 159 37.43 8.25 22.19
CA PRO A 159 37.24 7.28 21.12
C PRO A 159 37.03 5.84 21.66
N GLN A 160 36.62 4.93 20.77
CA GLN A 160 36.41 3.53 21.09
C GLN A 160 37.70 2.89 21.66
N GLY A 161 37.68 2.52 22.94
CA GLY A 161 38.84 2.00 23.69
C GLY A 161 39.29 2.90 24.87
N HIS A 162 38.81 4.14 24.94
CA HIS A 162 39.00 4.99 26.11
C HIS A 162 38.25 4.44 27.34
N PRO A 163 38.82 4.46 28.56
CA PRO A 163 38.17 3.93 29.77
C PRO A 163 36.81 4.58 30.05
N ASP A 164 36.67 5.88 29.79
CA ASP A 164 35.43 6.64 30.02
C ASP A 164 34.43 6.61 28.86
N HIS A 165 34.74 5.93 27.74
CA HIS A 165 33.86 5.92 26.56
C HIS A 165 32.45 5.41 26.88
N ALA A 166 32.34 4.38 27.72
CA ALA A 166 31.05 3.81 28.14
C ALA A 166 30.24 4.79 29.00
N PHE A 167 30.89 5.58 29.86
CA PHE A 167 30.24 6.63 30.65
C PHE A 167 29.71 7.74 29.76
N SER A 168 30.52 8.25 28.83
CA SER A 168 30.09 9.31 27.90
C SER A 168 28.92 8.87 27.01
N LEU A 169 28.89 7.60 26.58
CA LEU A 169 27.75 7.03 25.86
C LEU A 169 26.48 7.02 26.75
N HIS A 170 26.59 6.56 27.99
CA HIS A 170 25.47 6.51 28.93
C HIS A 170 24.91 7.91 29.25
N ASP A 171 25.77 8.89 29.49
CA ASP A 171 25.35 10.25 29.81
C ASP A 171 24.66 10.94 28.65
N LEU A 172 25.17 10.76 27.42
CA LEU A 172 24.50 11.27 26.24
C LEU A 172 23.13 10.62 26.04
N ILE A 173 22.99 9.30 26.25
CA ILE A 173 21.69 8.61 26.20
C ILE A 173 20.72 9.23 27.21
N ARG A 174 21.16 9.44 28.46
CA ARG A 174 20.33 10.05 29.51
C ARG A 174 19.87 11.46 29.13
N ALA A 175 20.79 12.29 28.61
CA ALA A 175 20.46 13.64 28.16
C ALA A 175 19.45 13.64 26.99
N LEU A 176 19.62 12.75 26.00
CA LEU A 176 18.69 12.61 24.87
C LEU A 176 17.30 12.11 25.31
N ILE A 177 17.24 11.22 26.30
CA ILE A 177 15.99 10.77 26.91
C ILE A 177 15.27 11.94 27.60
N CYS A 178 15.98 12.77 28.36
CA CYS A 178 15.42 13.97 29.00
C CYS A 178 14.92 14.97 27.96
N ARG A 179 15.69 15.20 26.89
CA ARG A 179 15.28 16.05 25.75
C ARG A 179 13.95 15.58 25.15
N TYR A 180 13.80 14.28 24.95
CA TYR A 180 12.57 13.67 24.41
C TYR A 180 11.36 13.88 25.32
N ILE A 181 11.52 13.88 26.64
CA ILE A 181 10.39 14.08 27.58
C ILE A 181 9.75 15.45 27.37
N LYS A 182 10.57 16.48 27.14
CA LYS A 182 10.08 17.85 26.93
C LYS A 182 9.59 18.09 25.51
N GLU A 183 10.26 17.52 24.51
CA GLU A 183 9.86 17.60 23.10
C GLU A 183 9.88 16.21 22.43
N PRO A 184 8.72 15.53 22.36
CA PRO A 184 8.64 14.17 21.87
C PRO A 184 8.93 14.06 20.37
N THR A 185 10.20 13.89 20.00
CA THR A 185 10.62 13.65 18.61
C THR A 185 11.33 12.31 18.45
N ALA A 186 11.06 11.62 17.33
CA ALA A 186 11.63 10.29 17.08
C ALA A 186 13.15 10.30 16.88
N VAL A 187 13.73 11.45 16.51
CA VAL A 187 15.17 11.62 16.23
C VAL A 187 16.01 11.28 17.45
N TYR A 188 15.67 11.80 18.63
CA TYR A 188 16.43 11.58 19.85
C TYR A 188 16.33 10.13 20.35
N ILE A 189 15.18 9.48 20.20
CA ILE A 189 15.01 8.06 20.52
C ILE A 189 15.80 7.18 19.56
N HIS A 190 15.88 7.58 18.28
CA HIS A 190 16.70 6.87 17.30
C HIS A 190 18.18 6.94 17.61
N GLU A 191 18.70 8.14 17.89
CA GLU A 191 20.08 8.32 18.32
C GLU A 191 20.36 7.52 19.60
N SER A 192 19.49 7.65 20.61
CA SER A 192 19.62 6.91 21.88
C SER A 192 19.65 5.39 21.67
N ALA A 193 18.79 4.84 20.82
CA ALA A 193 18.76 3.40 20.55
C ALA A 193 20.06 2.91 19.89
N GLN A 194 20.62 3.68 18.95
CA GLN A 194 21.91 3.36 18.33
C GLN A 194 23.07 3.44 19.32
N LEU A 195 23.04 4.41 20.23
CA LEU A 195 24.03 4.52 21.31
C LEU A 195 23.91 3.35 22.29
N CYS A 196 22.70 2.90 22.64
CA CYS A 196 22.49 1.70 23.45
C CYS A 196 23.13 0.45 22.82
N CYS A 197 23.01 0.26 21.51
CA CYS A 197 23.65 -0.88 20.81
C CYS A 197 25.18 -0.84 20.90
N LYS A 198 25.78 0.35 21.01
CA LYS A 198 27.23 0.52 21.21
C LYS A 198 27.64 0.36 22.67
N LEU A 199 26.79 0.78 23.60
CA LEU A 199 27.03 0.75 25.04
C LEU A 199 26.92 -0.66 25.63
N LEU A 200 25.91 -1.44 25.23
CA LEU A 200 25.65 -2.77 25.79
C LEU A 200 26.86 -3.72 25.75
N PRO A 201 27.59 -3.86 24.62
CA PRO A 201 28.75 -4.73 24.55
C PRO A 201 29.92 -4.30 25.46
N LEU A 202 29.99 -3.02 25.83
CA LEU A 202 31.04 -2.47 26.69
C LEU A 202 30.74 -2.66 28.18
N CYS A 203 29.49 -2.98 28.53
CA CYS A 203 29.02 -3.11 29.92
C CYS A 203 28.39 -4.49 30.16
N PRO A 204 29.17 -5.59 30.25
CA PRO A 204 28.66 -6.91 30.60
C PRO A 204 27.86 -6.92 31.90
N GLU A 205 26.97 -7.92 32.04
CA GLU A 205 26.22 -8.14 33.28
C GLU A 205 27.18 -8.28 34.48
N GLY A 206 26.85 -7.60 35.59
CA GLY A 206 27.68 -7.56 36.80
C GLY A 206 28.71 -6.42 36.87
N THR A 207 28.86 -5.61 35.83
CA THR A 207 29.71 -4.40 35.88
C THR A 207 29.05 -3.25 36.66
N TYR A 208 29.86 -2.36 37.25
CA TYR A 208 29.36 -1.20 38.00
C TYR A 208 28.44 -0.31 37.15
N LEU A 209 28.86 0.02 35.93
CA LEU A 209 28.05 0.77 34.95
C LEU A 209 26.68 0.14 34.70
N ARG A 210 26.63 -1.20 34.59
CA ARG A 210 25.37 -1.94 34.44
C ARG A 210 24.46 -1.75 35.67
N SER A 211 25.03 -1.77 36.87
CA SER A 211 24.30 -1.64 38.14
C SER A 211 23.75 -0.23 38.42
N ILE A 212 24.36 0.83 37.89
CA ILE A 212 24.00 2.22 38.20
C ILE A 212 22.99 2.85 37.24
N GLY A 213 22.55 2.17 36.17
CA GLY A 213 21.45 2.70 35.35
C GLY A 213 21.37 2.30 33.87
N VAL A 214 22.35 1.58 33.30
CA VAL A 214 22.32 1.23 31.86
C VAL A 214 21.06 0.44 31.48
N ASP A 215 20.64 -0.53 32.29
CA ASP A 215 19.41 -1.29 32.05
C ASP A 215 18.15 -0.39 32.09
N SER A 216 18.10 0.53 33.06
CA SER A 216 17.01 1.51 33.15
C SER A 216 16.97 2.44 31.93
N ALA A 217 18.13 2.90 31.44
CA ALA A 217 18.21 3.73 30.24
C ALA A 217 17.73 2.97 28.99
N VAL A 218 18.14 1.72 28.82
CA VAL A 218 17.72 0.86 27.70
C VAL A 218 16.20 0.62 27.75
N ASP A 219 15.65 0.28 28.92
CA ASP A 219 14.21 0.08 29.11
C ASP A 219 13.41 1.35 28.80
N GLN A 220 13.92 2.53 29.19
CA GLN A 220 13.31 3.81 28.86
C GLN A 220 13.29 4.08 27.35
N VAL A 221 14.37 3.80 26.63
CA VAL A 221 14.42 3.92 25.16
C VAL A 221 13.42 2.98 24.50
N ILE A 222 13.37 1.72 24.93
CA ILE A 222 12.42 0.71 24.43
C ILE A 222 10.97 1.18 24.68
N GLY A 223 10.66 1.61 25.91
CA GLY A 223 9.34 2.09 26.32
C GLY A 223 8.89 3.30 25.50
N LYS A 224 9.77 4.29 25.33
CA LYS A 224 9.49 5.51 24.55
C LYS A 224 9.29 5.20 23.07
N CYS A 225 10.13 4.35 22.46
CA CYS A 225 9.94 3.90 21.07
C CYS A 225 8.60 3.15 20.87
N ASN A 226 8.17 2.36 21.86
CA ASN A 226 6.89 1.66 21.85
C ASN A 226 5.67 2.58 22.00
N ASN A 227 5.87 3.82 22.45
CA ASN A 227 4.85 4.87 22.56
C ASN A 227 4.85 5.83 21.36
N LEU A 228 5.92 5.87 20.56
CA LEU A 228 5.95 6.65 19.32
C LEU A 228 4.85 6.20 18.34
N PRO A 229 4.31 7.13 17.52
CA PRO A 229 3.48 6.79 16.38
C PRO A 229 4.13 5.75 15.46
N ILE A 230 3.30 5.00 14.75
CA ILE A 230 3.81 4.04 13.76
C ILE A 230 4.32 4.83 12.55
N ASP A 231 5.62 4.76 12.30
CA ASP A 231 6.26 5.28 11.10
C ASP A 231 6.62 4.12 10.17
N ALA A 232 6.04 4.13 8.96
CA ALA A 232 6.27 3.14 7.91
C ALA A 232 7.42 3.53 6.97
N SER A 233 8.12 4.63 7.23
CA SER A 233 9.33 5.01 6.51
C SER A 233 10.47 4.03 6.79
N ASP A 234 11.46 4.00 5.89
CA ASP A 234 12.63 3.15 6.07
C ASP A 234 13.42 3.51 7.35
N LYS A 235 13.39 4.78 7.77
CA LYS A 235 13.97 5.25 9.04
C LYS A 235 13.18 4.73 10.25
N GLY A 236 11.85 4.80 10.21
CA GLY A 236 10.97 4.31 11.28
C GLY A 236 11.06 2.80 11.50
N ILE A 237 11.16 2.04 10.40
CA ILE A 237 11.35 0.58 10.44
C ILE A 237 12.75 0.23 10.95
N CYS A 238 13.79 0.94 10.50
CA CYS A 238 15.15 0.78 11.00
C CYS A 238 15.22 0.98 12.52
N LEU A 239 14.63 2.06 13.04
CA LEU A 239 14.54 2.33 14.48
C LEU A 239 13.95 1.14 15.24
N ARG A 240 12.82 0.61 14.77
CA ARG A 240 12.12 -0.48 15.46
C ARG A 240 12.89 -1.81 15.38
N ARG A 241 13.70 -2.04 14.35
CA ARG A 241 14.62 -3.18 14.28
C ARG A 241 15.75 -3.05 15.30
N VAL A 242 16.39 -1.89 15.36
CA VAL A 242 17.42 -1.59 16.38
C VAL A 242 16.86 -1.79 17.80
N VAL A 243 15.66 -1.26 18.08
CA VAL A 243 15.02 -1.43 19.38
C VAL A 243 14.62 -2.89 19.66
N LEU A 244 14.31 -3.69 18.62
CA LEU A 244 14.04 -5.11 18.80
C LEU A 244 15.30 -5.90 19.18
N GLU A 245 16.47 -5.51 18.67
CA GLU A 245 17.77 -6.09 19.05
C GLU A 245 18.10 -5.79 20.52
N LEU A 246 17.70 -4.61 21.03
CA LEU A 246 17.85 -4.22 22.43
C LEU A 246 16.92 -4.97 23.39
N CYS A 247 15.83 -5.58 22.89
CA CYS A 247 14.85 -6.25 23.74
C CYS A 247 15.29 -7.68 24.13
N PRO A 248 15.59 -7.95 25.41
CA PRO A 248 15.67 -9.33 25.89
C PRO A 248 14.32 -10.04 25.72
N LEU A 249 14.27 -11.37 25.85
CA LEU A 249 13.07 -12.22 25.67
C LEU A 249 11.92 -11.94 26.67
N GLY A 250 11.99 -10.85 27.45
CA GLY A 250 11.02 -10.46 28.48
C GLY A 250 9.84 -9.61 28.00
N GLN A 251 9.29 -8.80 28.92
CA GLN A 251 7.96 -8.16 28.83
C GLN A 251 7.79 -7.20 27.64
N HIS A 252 8.85 -6.52 27.18
CA HIS A 252 8.76 -5.52 26.12
C HIS A 252 8.79 -6.11 24.70
N ARG A 253 9.38 -7.30 24.52
CA ARG A 253 9.62 -7.90 23.20
C ARG A 253 8.33 -8.12 22.39
N PRO A 254 7.23 -8.67 22.94
CA PRO A 254 6.03 -8.89 22.15
C PRO A 254 5.41 -7.59 21.62
N ARG A 255 5.48 -6.52 22.42
CA ARG A 255 4.97 -5.20 22.02
C ARG A 255 5.83 -4.60 20.92
N THR A 256 7.15 -4.68 21.03
CA THR A 256 8.09 -4.20 20.00
C THR A 256 7.90 -4.95 18.68
N LEU A 257 7.79 -6.29 18.74
CA LEU A 257 7.48 -7.14 17.58
C LEU A 257 6.17 -6.72 16.89
N ALA A 258 5.10 -6.51 17.66
CA ALA A 258 3.81 -6.09 17.10
C ALA A 258 3.86 -4.70 16.47
N LYS A 259 4.60 -3.75 17.06
CA LYS A 259 4.76 -2.39 16.51
C LYS A 259 5.56 -2.40 15.20
N LEU A 260 6.65 -3.17 15.12
CA LEU A 260 7.41 -3.37 13.89
C LEU A 260 6.55 -4.05 12.82
N ALA A 261 5.85 -5.12 13.18
CA ALA A 261 4.95 -5.82 12.26
C ALA A 261 3.82 -4.92 11.72
N TRP A 262 3.35 -3.94 12.50
CA TRP A 262 2.39 -2.95 12.03
C TRP A 262 3.01 -1.94 11.07
N ALA A 263 4.22 -1.43 11.36
CA ALA A 263 4.93 -0.56 10.43
C ALA A 263 5.15 -1.22 9.05
N LEU A 264 5.51 -2.50 9.05
CA LEU A 264 5.68 -3.30 7.84
C LEU A 264 4.37 -3.48 7.05
N ILE A 265 3.26 -3.79 7.71
CA ILE A 265 1.95 -3.85 7.03
C ILE A 265 1.56 -2.49 6.45
N LEU A 266 1.80 -1.40 7.19
CA LEU A 266 1.50 -0.07 6.68
C LEU A 266 2.38 0.28 5.46
N ARG A 267 3.65 -0.13 5.44
CA ARG A 267 4.53 0.02 4.27
C ARG A 267 4.09 -0.86 3.09
N PHE A 268 3.72 -2.11 3.35
CA PHE A 268 3.13 -3.00 2.33
C PHE A 268 1.90 -2.36 1.70
N THR A 269 0.97 -1.87 2.52
CA THR A 269 -0.24 -1.20 2.05
C THR A 269 0.07 0.04 1.20
N GLN A 270 1.20 0.71 1.44
CA GLN A 270 1.64 1.89 0.69
C GLN A 270 2.41 1.57 -0.60
N ARG A 271 3.25 0.52 -0.58
CA ARG A 271 4.27 0.26 -1.63
C ARG A 271 4.07 -1.09 -2.34
N GLY A 272 3.27 -1.99 -1.79
CA GLY A 272 3.05 -3.35 -2.31
C GLY A 272 4.24 -4.30 -2.11
N ASN A 273 5.18 -4.01 -1.20
CA ASN A 273 6.36 -4.85 -1.00
C ASN A 273 6.01 -6.14 -0.24
N ILE A 274 6.15 -7.29 -0.90
CA ILE A 274 5.67 -8.57 -0.40
C ILE A 274 6.46 -9.10 0.80
N ASP A 275 7.76 -8.80 0.84
CA ASP A 275 8.66 -9.21 1.92
C ASP A 275 8.20 -8.63 3.27
N ASP A 276 7.56 -7.45 3.25
CA ASP A 276 7.05 -6.78 4.44
C ASP A 276 5.89 -7.56 5.09
N ILE A 277 5.03 -8.21 4.29
CA ILE A 277 3.93 -9.03 4.85
C ILE A 277 4.49 -10.31 5.46
N ASP A 278 5.42 -10.97 4.76
CA ASP A 278 6.00 -12.23 5.24
C ASP A 278 6.81 -12.00 6.54
N GLU A 279 7.59 -10.92 6.61
CA GLU A 279 8.25 -10.48 7.85
C GLU A 279 7.21 -10.13 8.93
N SER A 280 6.13 -9.41 8.61
CA SER A 280 5.07 -9.10 9.58
C SER A 280 4.42 -10.36 10.18
N ILE A 281 4.15 -11.37 9.36
CA ILE A 281 3.58 -12.65 9.80
C ILE A 281 4.56 -13.38 10.72
N TYR A 282 5.84 -13.44 10.36
CA TYR A 282 6.89 -14.03 11.19
C TYR A 282 6.95 -13.36 12.57
N LEU A 283 7.05 -12.02 12.60
CA LEU A 283 7.14 -11.25 13.85
C LEU A 283 5.87 -11.40 14.71
N ARG A 284 4.68 -11.47 14.10
CA ARG A 284 3.42 -11.68 14.84
C ARG A 284 3.29 -13.09 15.41
N ARG A 285 3.87 -14.10 14.74
CA ARG A 285 3.95 -15.47 15.27
C ARG A 285 4.88 -15.56 16.48
N GLU A 286 6.03 -14.90 16.42
CA GLU A 286 6.96 -14.79 17.56
C GLU A 286 6.32 -14.03 18.72
N ALA A 287 5.68 -12.88 18.45
CA ALA A 287 4.97 -12.12 19.48
C ALA A 287 3.91 -12.97 20.18
N ARG A 288 3.16 -13.77 19.41
CA ARG A 288 2.15 -14.70 19.94
C ARG A 288 2.77 -15.76 20.87
N SER A 289 3.93 -16.34 20.54
CA SER A 289 4.56 -17.35 21.39
C SER A 289 5.06 -16.82 22.73
N LEU A 290 5.31 -15.51 22.82
CA LEU A 290 5.88 -14.86 24.01
C LEU A 290 4.81 -14.17 24.91
N CYS A 291 3.54 -14.16 24.50
CA CYS A 291 2.50 -13.40 25.20
C CYS A 291 1.73 -14.20 26.27
N PRO A 292 1.46 -13.59 27.44
CA PRO A 292 0.49 -14.13 28.40
C PRO A 292 -0.93 -14.21 27.80
N GLU A 293 -1.72 -15.18 28.28
CA GLU A 293 -3.05 -15.50 27.75
C GLU A 293 -4.02 -14.31 27.76
N ALA A 294 -3.94 -13.45 28.78
CA ALA A 294 -4.79 -12.27 28.94
C ALA A 294 -4.72 -11.27 27.77
N HIS A 295 -3.59 -11.20 27.04
CA HIS A 295 -3.40 -10.29 25.91
C HIS A 295 -3.39 -11.00 24.54
N ARG A 296 -3.47 -12.34 24.54
CA ARG A 296 -3.34 -13.19 23.35
C ARG A 296 -4.34 -12.81 22.24
N ALA A 297 -5.56 -12.43 22.60
CA ALA A 297 -6.60 -12.04 21.63
C ALA A 297 -6.21 -10.85 20.73
N ILE A 298 -5.36 -9.93 21.20
CA ILE A 298 -4.90 -8.78 20.39
C ILE A 298 -3.93 -9.27 19.31
N TYR A 299 -2.97 -10.11 19.70
CA TYR A 299 -1.95 -10.65 18.79
C TYR A 299 -2.54 -11.65 17.78
N LEU A 300 -3.53 -12.45 18.19
CA LEU A 300 -4.28 -13.34 17.28
C LEU A 300 -4.99 -12.55 16.18
N ASN A 301 -5.74 -11.50 16.56
CA ASN A 301 -6.42 -10.62 15.61
C ASN A 301 -5.42 -9.93 14.67
N ALA A 302 -4.28 -9.47 15.19
CA ALA A 302 -3.24 -8.88 14.37
C ALA A 302 -2.69 -9.93 13.38
N LEU A 303 -2.28 -11.11 13.82
CA LEU A 303 -1.75 -12.15 12.92
C LEU A 303 -2.76 -12.50 11.81
N ALA A 304 -4.04 -12.67 12.17
CA ALA A 304 -5.11 -12.93 11.22
C ALA A 304 -5.24 -11.80 10.17
N LEU A 305 -5.14 -10.53 10.56
CA LEU A 305 -5.17 -9.41 9.61
C LEU A 305 -3.98 -9.43 8.62
N SER A 306 -2.78 -9.81 9.06
CA SER A 306 -1.61 -9.95 8.16
C SER A 306 -1.80 -11.11 7.18
N LEU A 307 -2.36 -12.24 7.64
CA LEU A 307 -2.71 -13.38 6.80
C LEU A 307 -3.80 -13.04 5.78
N MET A 308 -4.84 -12.30 6.19
CA MET A 308 -5.85 -11.79 5.27
C MET A 308 -5.25 -10.87 4.20
N ALA A 309 -4.35 -9.97 4.58
CA ALA A 309 -3.66 -9.11 3.63
C ALA A 309 -2.86 -9.92 2.59
N ARG A 310 -2.16 -10.98 3.03
CA ARG A 310 -1.45 -11.90 2.13
C ARG A 310 -2.41 -12.70 1.24
N PHE A 311 -3.53 -13.17 1.78
CA PHE A 311 -4.57 -13.85 1.02
C PHE A 311 -5.13 -12.97 -0.09
N TYR A 312 -5.47 -11.71 0.19
CA TYR A 312 -5.98 -10.81 -0.84
C TYR A 312 -4.94 -10.54 -1.95
N HIS A 313 -3.66 -10.52 -1.61
CA HIS A 313 -2.59 -10.30 -2.57
C HIS A 313 -2.21 -11.54 -3.40
N GLN A 314 -2.06 -12.71 -2.76
CA GLN A 314 -1.53 -13.93 -3.40
C GLN A 314 -2.62 -14.98 -3.70
N GLY A 315 -3.83 -14.83 -3.16
CA GLY A 315 -4.93 -15.78 -3.32
C GLY A 315 -4.71 -17.13 -2.63
N LYS A 316 -3.79 -17.23 -1.65
CA LYS A 316 -3.45 -18.47 -0.95
C LYS A 316 -4.56 -18.89 0.04
N PRO A 317 -5.36 -19.93 -0.25
CA PRO A 317 -6.52 -20.28 0.56
C PRO A 317 -6.16 -20.66 2.01
N ASN A 318 -5.00 -21.30 2.22
CA ASN A 318 -4.54 -21.70 3.55
C ASN A 318 -4.38 -20.52 4.51
N ASP A 319 -3.98 -19.34 4.01
CA ASP A 319 -3.84 -18.14 4.85
C ASP A 319 -5.20 -17.65 5.35
N LEU A 320 -6.24 -17.79 4.53
CA LEU A 320 -7.60 -17.42 4.89
C LEU A 320 -8.17 -18.36 5.95
N ASP A 321 -7.97 -19.66 5.81
CA ASP A 321 -8.43 -20.64 6.80
C ASP A 321 -7.70 -20.48 8.14
N GLU A 322 -6.38 -20.21 8.11
CA GLU A 322 -5.62 -19.86 9.33
C GLU A 322 -6.15 -18.56 9.96
N ALA A 323 -6.41 -17.52 9.18
CA ALA A 323 -6.97 -16.26 9.68
C ALA A 323 -8.34 -16.43 10.35
N ILE A 324 -9.22 -17.24 9.76
CA ILE A 324 -10.54 -17.56 10.35
C ILE A 324 -10.35 -18.27 11.69
N SER A 325 -9.49 -19.29 11.76
CA SER A 325 -9.22 -20.02 13.00
C SER A 325 -8.70 -19.11 14.12
N LEU A 326 -7.79 -18.19 13.78
CA LEU A 326 -7.25 -17.20 14.71
C LEU A 326 -8.30 -16.19 15.18
N HIS A 327 -9.18 -15.71 14.29
CA HIS A 327 -10.29 -14.84 14.68
C HIS A 327 -11.32 -15.54 15.57
N GLU A 328 -11.57 -16.83 15.35
CA GLU A 328 -12.41 -17.64 16.24
C GLU A 328 -11.82 -17.82 17.63
N GLU A 329 -10.50 -18.08 17.72
CA GLU A 329 -9.79 -18.15 19.00
C GLU A 329 -9.84 -16.80 19.72
N ALA A 330 -9.60 -15.69 18.99
CA ALA A 330 -9.68 -14.34 19.56
C ALA A 330 -11.09 -14.00 20.07
N LEU A 331 -12.14 -14.43 19.37
CA LEU A 331 -13.53 -14.24 19.79
C LEU A 331 -13.88 -15.08 21.02
N ARG A 332 -13.35 -16.31 21.13
CA ARG A 332 -13.51 -17.18 22.31
C ARG A 332 -12.91 -16.56 23.58
N LEU A 333 -11.76 -15.89 23.45
CA LEU A 333 -11.11 -15.17 24.54
C LEU A 333 -11.82 -13.87 24.96
N ARG A 334 -12.85 -13.44 24.23
CA ARG A 334 -13.62 -12.20 24.49
C ARG A 334 -15.08 -12.53 24.78
N PRO A 335 -15.46 -12.86 26.03
CA PRO A 335 -16.85 -13.19 26.38
C PRO A 335 -17.80 -12.02 26.11
N VAL A 336 -19.12 -12.25 26.13
CA VAL A 336 -20.17 -11.31 25.67
C VAL A 336 -20.05 -9.89 26.26
N ARG A 337 -19.54 -9.74 27.49
CA ARG A 337 -19.37 -8.43 28.16
C ARG A 337 -18.00 -7.76 27.92
N HIS A 338 -17.14 -8.36 27.10
CA HIS A 338 -15.81 -7.85 26.85
C HIS A 338 -15.85 -6.63 25.92
N LYS A 339 -15.22 -5.52 26.34
CA LYS A 339 -15.28 -4.21 25.65
C LYS A 339 -14.87 -4.24 24.18
N SER A 340 -13.97 -5.14 23.79
CA SER A 340 -13.46 -5.27 22.41
C SER A 340 -14.05 -6.46 21.64
N ARG A 341 -15.14 -7.06 22.11
CA ARG A 341 -15.76 -8.21 21.44
C ARG A 341 -16.30 -7.85 20.05
N ASP A 342 -16.88 -6.66 19.93
CA ASP A 342 -17.39 -6.08 18.68
C ASP A 342 -16.35 -6.13 17.54
N PHE A 343 -15.09 -5.75 17.80
CA PHE A 343 -14.02 -5.82 16.81
C PHE A 343 -13.68 -7.24 16.35
N SER A 344 -13.78 -8.24 17.24
CA SER A 344 -13.52 -9.64 16.85
C SER A 344 -14.66 -10.22 16.02
N LEU A 345 -15.90 -9.83 16.33
CA LEU A 345 -17.08 -10.19 15.53
C LEU A 345 -16.99 -9.61 14.11
N ASP A 346 -16.66 -8.32 14.00
CA ASP A 346 -16.54 -7.58 12.73
C ASP A 346 -15.43 -8.17 11.83
N ASN A 347 -14.25 -8.46 12.40
CA ASN A 347 -13.14 -9.06 11.66
C ASN A 347 -13.43 -10.50 11.22
N LEU A 348 -14.02 -11.32 12.09
CA LEU A 348 -14.40 -12.70 11.73
C LEU A 348 -15.46 -12.70 10.63
N GLY A 349 -16.45 -11.80 10.71
CA GLY A 349 -17.42 -11.59 9.64
C GLY A 349 -16.74 -11.30 8.31
N GLY A 350 -15.74 -10.43 8.29
CA GLY A 350 -14.99 -10.07 7.08
C GLY A 350 -14.24 -11.26 6.46
N ALA A 351 -13.61 -12.08 7.30
CA ALA A 351 -12.91 -13.28 6.86
C ALA A 351 -13.86 -14.34 6.27
N LEU A 352 -15.06 -14.49 6.85
CA LEU A 352 -16.08 -15.41 6.34
C LEU A 352 -16.66 -14.96 4.98
N ILE A 353 -16.87 -13.66 4.77
CA ILE A 353 -17.25 -13.14 3.44
C ILE A 353 -16.16 -13.48 2.41
N ALA A 354 -14.90 -13.27 2.76
CA ALA A 354 -13.79 -13.56 1.86
C ALA A 354 -13.76 -15.04 1.45
N ARG A 355 -14.06 -15.95 2.39
CA ARG A 355 -14.13 -17.39 2.12
C ARG A 355 -15.36 -17.74 1.29
N PHE A 356 -16.50 -17.12 1.56
CA PHE A 356 -17.70 -17.25 0.72
C PHE A 356 -17.42 -16.83 -0.72
N ASN A 357 -16.79 -15.68 -0.95
CA ASN A 357 -16.48 -15.20 -2.30
C ASN A 357 -15.56 -16.16 -3.07
N LYS A 358 -14.75 -16.96 -2.36
CA LYS A 358 -13.85 -17.94 -2.97
C LYS A 358 -14.52 -19.30 -3.24
N HIS A 359 -15.31 -19.80 -2.29
CA HIS A 359 -15.81 -21.18 -2.30
C HIS A 359 -17.34 -21.31 -2.41
N GLY A 360 -18.09 -20.23 -2.18
CA GLY A 360 -19.55 -20.19 -2.29
C GLY A 360 -20.32 -20.92 -1.18
N ALA A 361 -19.70 -21.17 -0.02
CA ALA A 361 -20.29 -21.88 1.10
C ALA A 361 -21.32 -21.02 1.87
N ILE A 362 -22.62 -21.32 1.73
CA ILE A 362 -23.71 -20.50 2.26
C ILE A 362 -23.69 -20.35 3.81
N ASP A 363 -23.09 -21.31 4.51
CA ASP A 363 -22.94 -21.27 5.96
C ASP A 363 -22.03 -20.12 6.40
N ASP A 364 -21.01 -19.79 5.61
CA ASP A 364 -20.08 -18.70 5.91
C ASP A 364 -20.78 -17.35 5.88
N ILE A 365 -21.58 -17.10 4.83
CA ILE A 365 -22.28 -15.83 4.69
C ILE A 365 -23.42 -15.70 5.70
N THR A 366 -24.10 -16.81 6.03
CA THR A 366 -25.14 -16.83 7.07
C THR A 366 -24.54 -16.54 8.44
N ARG A 367 -23.38 -17.13 8.75
CA ARG A 367 -22.66 -16.86 9.99
C ARG A 367 -22.13 -15.42 10.04
N ALA A 368 -21.62 -14.89 8.93
CA ALA A 368 -21.19 -13.51 8.84
C ALA A 368 -22.33 -12.53 9.17
N VAL A 369 -23.54 -12.74 8.64
CA VAL A 369 -24.72 -11.93 8.98
C VAL A 369 -24.98 -11.93 10.49
N SER A 370 -24.98 -13.11 11.12
CA SER A 370 -25.20 -13.23 12.58
C SER A 370 -24.13 -12.48 13.38
N LEU A 371 -22.86 -12.57 12.99
CA LEU A 371 -21.75 -11.87 13.65
C LEU A 371 -21.85 -10.35 13.52
N TYR A 372 -22.18 -9.84 12.34
CA TYR A 372 -22.37 -8.39 12.14
C TYR A 372 -23.58 -7.84 12.88
N ARG A 373 -24.68 -8.61 12.95
CA ARG A 373 -25.83 -8.24 13.79
C ARG A 373 -25.45 -8.16 15.26
N GLU A 374 -24.70 -9.14 15.79
CA GLU A 374 -24.20 -9.10 17.16
C GLU A 374 -23.29 -7.87 17.37
N ALA A 375 -22.34 -7.63 16.47
CA ALA A 375 -21.46 -6.45 16.53
C ALA A 375 -22.25 -5.13 16.54
N LEU A 376 -23.34 -5.05 15.76
CA LEU A 376 -24.19 -3.86 15.69
C LEU A 376 -24.95 -3.60 16.99
N THR A 377 -25.34 -4.64 17.74
CA THR A 377 -25.96 -4.48 19.07
C THR A 377 -24.99 -3.92 20.11
N LEU A 378 -23.68 -4.16 19.93
CA LEU A 378 -22.61 -3.64 20.81
C LEU A 378 -22.17 -2.22 20.43
N ARG A 379 -22.59 -1.70 19.27
CA ARG A 379 -22.18 -0.40 18.73
C ARG A 379 -23.36 0.57 18.69
N PRO A 380 -23.69 1.31 19.76
CA PRO A 380 -24.84 2.23 19.78
C PRO A 380 -24.74 3.35 18.72
N PRO A 381 -25.81 4.11 18.42
CA PRO A 381 -25.85 5.10 17.33
C PRO A 381 -24.68 6.10 17.26
N LYS A 382 -24.10 6.48 18.40
CA LYS A 382 -22.95 7.40 18.49
C LYS A 382 -21.58 6.70 18.43
N HIS A 383 -21.53 5.39 18.25
CA HIS A 383 -20.28 4.63 18.23
C HIS A 383 -19.48 4.92 16.95
N PRO A 384 -18.18 5.25 17.02
CA PRO A 384 -17.38 5.66 15.86
C PRO A 384 -17.31 4.66 14.71
N SER A 385 -17.49 3.36 14.99
CA SER A 385 -17.43 2.27 13.99
C SER A 385 -18.81 1.70 13.62
N ARG A 386 -19.92 2.32 14.05
CA ARG A 386 -21.27 1.80 13.74
C ARG A 386 -21.55 1.82 12.24
N ASP A 387 -21.24 2.92 11.57
CA ASP A 387 -21.35 3.11 10.12
C ASP A 387 -20.67 2.01 9.32
N THR A 388 -19.46 1.63 9.71
CA THR A 388 -18.66 0.57 9.09
C THR A 388 -19.36 -0.77 9.25
N THR A 389 -19.93 -1.03 10.42
CA THR A 389 -20.69 -2.27 10.70
C THR A 389 -21.98 -2.34 9.87
N LEU A 390 -22.72 -1.23 9.78
CA LEU A 390 -23.95 -1.12 8.98
C LEU A 390 -23.65 -1.42 7.51
N ASN A 391 -22.59 -0.80 6.97
CA ASN A 391 -22.17 -1.03 5.59
C ASN A 391 -21.69 -2.48 5.36
N ASN A 392 -20.93 -3.06 6.30
CA ASN A 392 -20.49 -4.45 6.20
C ASN A 392 -21.68 -5.42 6.24
N LEU A 393 -22.64 -5.23 7.17
CA LEU A 393 -23.84 -6.04 7.25
C LEU A 393 -24.68 -5.95 5.97
N ALA A 394 -24.89 -4.74 5.45
CA ALA A 394 -25.61 -4.52 4.20
C ALA A 394 -24.91 -5.21 3.02
N LEU A 395 -23.57 -5.12 2.93
CA LEU A 395 -22.80 -5.81 1.90
C LEU A 395 -22.93 -7.34 1.98
N VAL A 396 -22.94 -7.92 3.19
CA VAL A 396 -23.12 -9.36 3.38
C VAL A 396 -24.52 -9.81 2.96
N LEU A 397 -25.55 -9.05 3.33
CA LEU A 397 -26.93 -9.34 2.96
C LEU A 397 -27.14 -9.22 1.45
N ASP A 398 -26.54 -8.21 0.80
CA ASP A 398 -26.57 -8.04 -0.65
C ASP A 398 -25.82 -9.18 -1.38
N THR A 399 -24.65 -9.57 -0.88
CA THR A 399 -23.88 -10.71 -1.43
C THR A 399 -24.66 -12.03 -1.27
N ARG A 400 -25.35 -12.21 -0.13
CA ARG A 400 -26.20 -13.39 0.11
C ARG A 400 -27.39 -13.40 -0.84
N TYR A 401 -28.02 -12.25 -1.04
CA TYR A 401 -29.10 -12.06 -2.00
C TYR A 401 -28.67 -12.41 -3.43
N ALA A 402 -27.54 -11.85 -3.90
CA ALA A 402 -27.01 -12.10 -5.24
C ALA A 402 -26.66 -13.58 -5.50
N SER A 403 -26.33 -14.35 -4.46
CA SER A 403 -26.01 -15.78 -4.57
C SER A 403 -27.22 -16.69 -4.88
N GLY A 404 -28.45 -16.15 -4.84
CA GLY A 404 -29.68 -16.85 -5.26
C GLY A 404 -30.14 -17.98 -4.33
N LYS A 405 -29.61 -18.09 -3.10
CA LYS A 405 -29.74 -19.30 -2.27
C LYS A 405 -30.68 -19.25 -1.04
N SER A 406 -31.28 -18.11 -0.62
CA SER A 406 -32.52 -18.04 0.21
C SER A 406 -32.89 -16.60 0.64
N HIS A 407 -34.18 -16.35 0.97
CA HIS A 407 -34.83 -15.13 1.50
C HIS A 407 -34.73 -13.83 0.68
N VAL A 408 -34.86 -13.97 -0.63
CA VAL A 408 -34.76 -12.95 -1.69
C VAL A 408 -35.41 -11.58 -1.37
N SER A 409 -36.55 -11.50 -0.68
CA SER A 409 -37.20 -10.18 -0.42
C SER A 409 -36.88 -9.54 0.93
N LYS A 410 -36.61 -10.31 1.98
CA LYS A 410 -36.41 -9.77 3.34
C LYS A 410 -35.02 -9.16 3.49
N ASP A 411 -34.00 -9.84 2.95
CA ASP A 411 -32.62 -9.36 3.00
C ASP A 411 -32.47 -8.04 2.25
N LEU A 412 -33.08 -7.92 1.07
CA LEU A 412 -32.99 -6.70 0.28
C LEU A 412 -33.69 -5.50 0.93
N ASN A 413 -34.79 -5.73 1.64
CA ASN A 413 -35.44 -4.68 2.44
C ASN A 413 -34.54 -4.25 3.62
N GLU A 414 -33.94 -5.20 4.33
CA GLU A 414 -33.00 -4.90 5.42
C GLU A 414 -31.77 -4.15 4.91
N VAL A 415 -31.22 -4.51 3.75
CA VAL A 415 -30.12 -3.79 3.09
C VAL A 415 -30.47 -2.32 2.87
N ILE A 416 -31.65 -2.05 2.33
CA ILE A 416 -32.14 -0.70 2.05
C ILE A 416 -32.28 0.10 3.35
N ASP A 417 -32.86 -0.51 4.39
CA ASP A 417 -33.04 0.14 5.69
C ASP A 417 -31.69 0.44 6.37
N LEU A 418 -30.73 -0.49 6.30
CA LEU A 418 -29.37 -0.30 6.83
C LEU A 418 -28.62 0.82 6.11
N TYR A 419 -28.72 0.92 4.79
CA TYR A 419 -28.10 2.03 4.05
C TYR A 419 -28.78 3.37 4.34
N ARG A 420 -30.11 3.40 4.51
CA ARG A 420 -30.82 4.61 4.95
C ARG A 420 -30.38 5.05 6.35
N GLU A 421 -30.21 4.13 7.29
CA GLU A 421 -29.66 4.44 8.61
C GLU A 421 -28.24 4.99 8.50
N CYS A 422 -27.38 4.37 7.69
CA CYS A 422 -26.01 4.84 7.46
C CYS A 422 -25.98 6.29 6.94
N LEU A 423 -26.89 6.66 6.03
CA LEU A 423 -27.00 8.02 5.48
C LEU A 423 -27.59 9.04 6.47
N GLN A 424 -28.36 8.60 7.47
CA GLN A 424 -28.84 9.48 8.54
C GLN A 424 -27.76 9.81 9.57
N ILE A 425 -26.84 8.86 9.84
CA ILE A 425 -25.79 8.99 10.84
C ILE A 425 -24.58 9.79 10.30
N ALA A 426 -24.30 9.70 9.00
CA ALA A 426 -23.12 10.30 8.41
C ALA A 426 -23.38 11.74 7.92
N PRO A 427 -22.59 12.75 8.33
CA PRO A 427 -22.70 14.09 7.78
C PRO A 427 -22.37 14.10 6.28
N HIS A 428 -23.14 14.87 5.49
CA HIS A 428 -23.18 14.85 4.02
C HIS A 428 -21.83 15.06 3.30
N ASP A 429 -20.78 15.51 4.00
CA ASP A 429 -19.46 15.82 3.43
C ASP A 429 -18.42 14.69 3.58
N ARG A 430 -18.78 13.54 4.16
CA ARG A 430 -17.86 12.40 4.29
C ARG A 430 -17.85 11.52 3.03
N PRO A 431 -16.67 11.12 2.50
CA PRO A 431 -16.57 10.15 1.39
C PRO A 431 -17.35 8.84 1.63
N GLU A 432 -17.54 8.44 2.89
CA GLU A 432 -18.40 7.36 3.36
C GLU A 432 -19.83 7.44 2.82
N CYS A 433 -20.40 8.66 2.78
CA CYS A 433 -21.78 8.91 2.36
C CYS A 433 -22.01 8.55 0.89
N HIS A 434 -21.08 8.87 0.00
CA HIS A 434 -21.26 8.63 -1.44
C HIS A 434 -21.36 7.15 -1.78
N ARG A 435 -20.56 6.30 -1.12
CA ARG A 435 -20.64 4.85 -1.29
C ARG A 435 -21.95 4.27 -0.76
N ALA A 436 -22.42 4.74 0.40
CA ALA A 436 -23.72 4.35 0.94
C ALA A 436 -24.86 4.78 0.01
N LEU A 437 -24.76 5.97 -0.61
CA LEU A 437 -25.70 6.44 -1.64
C LEU A 437 -25.71 5.50 -2.86
N HIS A 438 -24.53 5.14 -3.38
CA HIS A 438 -24.43 4.24 -4.54
C HIS A 438 -24.95 2.84 -4.24
N ASN A 439 -24.60 2.29 -3.09
CA ASN A 439 -25.06 0.96 -2.69
C ASN A 439 -26.57 0.93 -2.40
N LEU A 440 -27.12 2.01 -1.83
CA LEU A 440 -28.57 2.18 -1.68
C LEU A 440 -29.25 2.22 -3.06
N SER A 441 -28.75 3.02 -4.00
CA SER A 441 -29.27 3.08 -5.36
C SER A 441 -29.22 1.72 -6.07
N ALA A 442 -28.14 0.96 -5.87
CA ALA A 442 -28.00 -0.40 -6.37
C ALA A 442 -29.07 -1.36 -5.81
N ALA A 443 -29.28 -1.32 -4.50
CA ALA A 443 -30.27 -2.15 -3.81
C ALA A 443 -31.70 -1.78 -4.25
N LEU A 444 -32.00 -0.48 -4.39
CA LEU A 444 -33.28 0.01 -4.90
C LEU A 444 -33.54 -0.43 -6.35
N CYS A 445 -32.55 -0.32 -7.25
CA CYS A 445 -32.67 -0.82 -8.64
C CYS A 445 -32.88 -2.34 -8.69
N SER A 446 -32.20 -3.09 -7.79
CA SER A 446 -32.37 -4.54 -7.68
C SER A 446 -33.76 -4.91 -7.18
N ARG A 447 -34.30 -4.19 -6.19
CA ARG A 447 -35.67 -4.40 -5.68
C ARG A 447 -36.72 -4.03 -6.70
N PHE A 448 -36.48 -2.96 -7.47
CA PHE A 448 -37.34 -2.60 -8.59
C PHE A 448 -37.43 -3.70 -9.64
N THR A 449 -36.30 -4.30 -10.01
CA THR A 449 -36.28 -5.38 -11.02
C THR A 449 -37.21 -6.54 -10.65
N HIS A 450 -37.41 -6.77 -9.35
CA HIS A 450 -38.28 -7.85 -8.83
C HIS A 450 -39.71 -7.41 -8.52
N SER A 451 -39.90 -6.18 -8.02
CA SER A 451 -41.20 -5.70 -7.53
C SER A 451 -41.94 -4.78 -8.49
N GLN A 452 -41.24 -4.22 -9.48
CA GLN A 452 -41.72 -3.21 -10.44
C GLN A 452 -42.34 -1.95 -9.80
N LYS A 453 -41.98 -1.62 -8.55
CA LYS A 453 -42.49 -0.43 -7.85
C LYS A 453 -41.74 0.84 -8.26
N ASN A 454 -42.40 1.75 -8.97
CA ASN A 454 -41.77 2.97 -9.50
C ASN A 454 -41.06 3.84 -8.44
N GLU A 455 -41.56 3.85 -7.20
CA GLU A 455 -40.99 4.62 -6.07
C GLU A 455 -39.49 4.34 -5.85
N ASP A 456 -39.07 3.08 -5.99
CA ASP A 456 -37.66 2.68 -5.77
C ASP A 456 -36.72 3.30 -6.81
N VAL A 457 -37.17 3.38 -8.07
CA VAL A 457 -36.38 3.94 -9.17
C VAL A 457 -36.32 5.46 -9.09
N GLU A 458 -37.41 6.12 -8.70
CA GLU A 458 -37.41 7.57 -8.48
C GLU A 458 -36.49 7.96 -7.30
N GLU A 459 -36.50 7.16 -6.22
CA GLU A 459 -35.57 7.36 -5.09
C GLU A 459 -34.12 7.15 -5.55
N ALA A 460 -33.83 6.08 -6.28
CA ALA A 460 -32.48 5.80 -6.81
C ALA A 460 -31.97 6.93 -7.72
N ILE A 461 -32.82 7.46 -8.63
CA ILE A 461 -32.48 8.59 -9.48
C ILE A 461 -32.16 9.82 -8.63
N THR A 462 -33.01 10.14 -7.66
CA THR A 462 -32.84 11.30 -6.77
C THR A 462 -31.55 11.22 -5.96
N LEU A 463 -31.23 10.04 -5.41
CA LEU A 463 -30.01 9.80 -4.64
C LEU A 463 -28.75 9.94 -5.51
N CYS A 464 -28.77 9.38 -6.73
CA CYS A 464 -27.62 9.50 -7.62
C CYS A 464 -27.43 10.92 -8.14
N GLN A 465 -28.51 11.64 -8.45
CA GLN A 465 -28.47 13.05 -8.86
C GLN A 465 -27.90 13.95 -7.75
N LYS A 466 -28.27 13.71 -6.48
CA LYS A 466 -27.65 14.41 -5.33
C LYS A 466 -26.15 14.20 -5.31
N SER A 467 -25.67 12.99 -5.59
CA SER A 467 -24.24 12.69 -5.68
C SER A 467 -23.55 13.28 -6.92
N SER A 468 -24.30 13.67 -7.96
CA SER A 468 -23.76 14.35 -9.14
C SER A 468 -23.43 15.83 -8.92
N THR A 469 -23.77 16.40 -7.75
CA THR A 469 -23.36 17.76 -7.33
C THR A 469 -21.86 17.86 -7.00
N LEU A 470 -21.17 16.72 -6.90
CA LEU A 470 -19.73 16.66 -6.69
C LEU A 470 -18.95 17.32 -7.83
N PRO A 471 -17.75 17.86 -7.57
CA PRO A 471 -16.88 18.41 -8.60
C PRO A 471 -16.69 17.46 -9.79
N SER A 472 -16.53 17.99 -11.00
CA SER A 472 -16.47 17.21 -12.25
C SER A 472 -15.35 16.16 -12.30
N LEU A 473 -14.31 16.31 -11.47
CA LEU A 473 -13.20 15.37 -11.36
C LEU A 473 -13.30 14.44 -10.15
N HIS A 474 -14.42 14.44 -9.41
CA HIS A 474 -14.58 13.56 -8.27
C HIS A 474 -14.76 12.09 -8.72
N PRO A 475 -13.97 11.11 -8.23
CA PRO A 475 -14.07 9.71 -8.67
C PRO A 475 -15.46 9.09 -8.48
N ASP A 476 -16.14 9.44 -7.37
CA ASP A 476 -17.46 8.89 -7.05
C ASP A 476 -18.56 9.32 -8.03
N ARG A 477 -18.32 10.36 -8.83
CA ARG A 477 -19.26 10.85 -9.85
C ARG A 477 -19.47 9.83 -10.97
N MET A 478 -18.45 9.03 -11.32
CA MET A 478 -18.61 7.95 -12.30
C MET A 478 -19.58 6.87 -11.82
N PHE A 479 -19.52 6.49 -10.54
CA PHE A 479 -20.44 5.51 -9.96
C PHE A 479 -21.88 6.06 -9.92
N SER A 480 -22.06 7.37 -9.70
CA SER A 480 -23.36 8.02 -9.83
C SER A 480 -23.92 7.90 -11.24
N TYR A 481 -23.11 8.16 -12.28
CA TYR A 481 -23.51 7.98 -13.68
C TYR A 481 -23.86 6.53 -13.99
N TRP A 482 -23.08 5.57 -13.48
CA TRP A 482 -23.38 4.16 -13.63
C TRP A 482 -24.76 3.80 -13.04
N TRP A 483 -25.07 4.21 -11.82
CA TRP A 483 -26.35 3.88 -11.21
C TRP A 483 -27.52 4.67 -11.82
N LEU A 484 -27.28 5.89 -12.31
CA LEU A 484 -28.28 6.63 -13.08
C LEU A 484 -28.66 5.90 -14.37
N GLN A 485 -27.70 5.38 -15.16
CA GLN A 485 -28.07 4.63 -16.36
C GLN A 485 -28.86 3.36 -16.02
N VAL A 486 -28.50 2.64 -14.94
CA VAL A 486 -29.26 1.46 -14.50
C VAL A 486 -30.70 1.86 -14.13
N ALA A 487 -30.87 2.94 -13.37
CA ALA A 487 -32.17 3.41 -12.93
C ALA A 487 -33.03 3.87 -14.10
N TYR A 488 -32.50 4.70 -15.01
CA TYR A 488 -33.23 5.17 -16.20
C TYR A 488 -33.59 4.02 -17.14
N ARG A 489 -32.69 3.06 -17.38
CA ARG A 489 -33.01 1.86 -18.19
C ARG A 489 -34.09 1.00 -17.53
N SER A 490 -34.07 0.91 -16.20
CA SER A 490 -35.09 0.17 -15.45
C SER A 490 -36.46 0.86 -15.58
N ARG A 491 -36.50 2.20 -15.47
CA ARG A 491 -37.71 3.00 -15.71
C ARG A 491 -38.22 2.87 -17.14
N TYR A 492 -37.32 2.90 -18.13
CA TYR A 492 -37.65 2.71 -19.54
C TYR A 492 -38.34 1.36 -19.78
N ARG A 493 -37.86 0.28 -19.17
CA ARG A 493 -38.48 -1.04 -19.30
C ARG A 493 -39.93 -1.11 -18.78
N LEU A 494 -40.31 -0.22 -17.87
CA LEU A 494 -41.66 -0.15 -17.31
C LEU A 494 -42.57 0.84 -18.06
N LEU A 495 -42.06 2.04 -18.32
CA LEU A 495 -42.87 3.15 -18.87
C LEU A 495 -42.78 3.24 -20.39
N HIS A 496 -41.79 2.61 -21.01
CA HIS A 496 -41.47 2.70 -22.43
C HIS A 496 -41.28 4.14 -22.96
N ASP A 497 -40.95 5.09 -22.07
CA ASP A 497 -40.71 6.48 -22.42
C ASP A 497 -39.27 6.66 -22.97
N PRO A 498 -39.10 7.01 -24.27
CA PRO A 498 -37.81 7.09 -24.93
C PRO A 498 -36.85 8.09 -24.28
N ALA A 499 -37.34 9.11 -23.57
CA ALA A 499 -36.48 10.06 -22.87
C ALA A 499 -35.60 9.36 -21.81
N ASN A 500 -36.10 8.30 -21.17
CA ASN A 500 -35.32 7.52 -20.21
C ASN A 500 -34.18 6.75 -20.87
N LEU A 501 -34.37 6.26 -22.10
CA LEU A 501 -33.30 5.58 -22.83
C LEU A 501 -32.19 6.58 -23.22
N GLU A 502 -32.57 7.79 -23.64
CA GLU A 502 -31.61 8.87 -23.92
C GLU A 502 -30.82 9.28 -22.67
N PHE A 503 -31.50 9.46 -21.53
CA PHE A 503 -30.81 9.74 -20.27
C PHE A 503 -29.86 8.60 -19.86
N ALA A 504 -30.22 7.34 -20.10
CA ALA A 504 -29.33 6.22 -19.83
C ALA A 504 -28.08 6.25 -20.74
N VAL A 505 -28.24 6.52 -22.04
CA VAL A 505 -27.14 6.66 -23.00
C VAL A 505 -26.19 7.80 -22.64
N GLU A 506 -26.73 8.96 -22.25
CA GLU A 506 -25.89 10.08 -21.82
C GLU A 506 -25.06 9.75 -20.57
N ASN A 507 -25.65 9.02 -19.61
CA ASN A 507 -24.92 8.56 -18.44
C ASN A 507 -23.87 7.49 -18.77
N PHE A 508 -24.09 6.64 -19.79
CA PHE A 508 -23.06 5.75 -20.31
C PHE A 508 -21.87 6.52 -20.92
N ARG A 509 -22.13 7.57 -21.72
CA ARG A 509 -21.09 8.46 -22.26
C ARG A 509 -20.27 9.08 -21.14
N LEU A 510 -20.93 9.69 -20.16
CA LEU A 510 -20.27 10.35 -19.04
C LEU A 510 -19.44 9.37 -18.18
N ALA A 511 -19.96 8.17 -17.93
CA ALA A 511 -19.26 7.16 -17.13
C ALA A 511 -18.06 6.53 -17.88
N SER A 512 -18.22 6.17 -19.15
CA SER A 512 -17.13 5.61 -19.98
C SER A 512 -16.06 6.65 -20.34
N GLY A 513 -16.44 7.93 -20.43
CA GLY A 513 -15.54 9.07 -20.64
C GLY A 513 -14.85 9.59 -19.37
N HIS A 514 -15.23 9.13 -18.18
CA HIS A 514 -14.81 9.77 -16.93
C HIS A 514 -13.28 9.68 -16.71
N PRO A 515 -12.56 10.81 -16.60
CA PRO A 515 -11.08 10.84 -16.65
C PRO A 515 -10.43 10.29 -15.36
N THR A 516 -11.21 10.12 -14.30
CA THR A 516 -10.70 9.65 -13.00
C THR A 516 -10.96 8.18 -12.74
N GLN A 517 -11.43 7.40 -13.71
CA GLN A 517 -11.55 5.94 -13.54
C GLN A 517 -10.55 5.19 -14.40
N GLY A 518 -10.12 4.03 -13.91
CA GLY A 518 -9.20 3.18 -14.65
C GLY A 518 -9.84 2.52 -15.86
N PHE A 519 -9.01 2.09 -16.82
CA PHE A 519 -9.47 1.44 -18.04
C PHE A 519 -10.46 0.28 -17.81
N PRO A 520 -10.25 -0.66 -16.87
CA PRO A 520 -11.17 -1.79 -16.71
C PRO A 520 -12.62 -1.37 -16.43
N GLU A 521 -12.84 -0.39 -15.55
CA GLU A 521 -14.19 0.08 -15.21
C GLU A 521 -14.82 0.84 -16.38
N ARG A 522 -14.06 1.69 -17.07
CA ARG A 522 -14.54 2.42 -18.25
C ARG A 522 -14.93 1.46 -19.39
N ILE A 523 -14.15 0.40 -19.60
CA ILE A 523 -14.43 -0.65 -20.61
C ILE A 523 -15.68 -1.43 -20.24
N LYS A 524 -15.86 -1.81 -18.96
CA LYS A 524 -17.09 -2.48 -18.51
C LYS A 524 -18.32 -1.62 -18.80
N VAL A 525 -18.26 -0.33 -18.49
CA VAL A 525 -19.36 0.60 -18.79
C VAL A 525 -19.64 0.69 -20.29
N ALA A 526 -18.60 0.84 -21.12
CA ALA A 526 -18.75 0.89 -22.58
C ALA A 526 -19.34 -0.42 -23.14
N TYR A 527 -18.96 -1.58 -22.60
CA TYR A 527 -19.53 -2.87 -22.98
C TYR A 527 -21.04 -2.96 -22.65
N HIS A 528 -21.43 -2.48 -21.48
CA HIS A 528 -22.84 -2.41 -21.09
C HIS A 528 -23.64 -1.42 -21.92
N TRP A 529 -23.02 -0.32 -22.36
CA TRP A 529 -23.61 0.61 -23.31
C TRP A 529 -23.85 -0.06 -24.66
N VAL A 530 -22.85 -0.77 -25.22
CA VAL A 530 -23.01 -1.54 -26.46
C VAL A 530 -24.18 -2.51 -26.37
N THR A 531 -24.22 -3.30 -25.28
CA THR A 531 -25.31 -4.26 -25.06
C THR A 531 -26.68 -3.57 -25.03
N ALA A 532 -26.79 -2.47 -24.29
CA ALA A 532 -28.04 -1.73 -24.17
C ALA A 532 -28.46 -1.05 -25.49
N ALA A 533 -27.51 -0.53 -26.26
CA ALA A 533 -27.78 0.09 -27.55
C ALA A 533 -28.28 -0.94 -28.56
N GLU A 534 -27.67 -2.14 -28.61
CA GLU A 534 -28.11 -3.21 -29.51
C GLU A 534 -29.46 -3.82 -29.07
N GLU A 535 -29.68 -4.05 -27.77
CA GLU A 535 -30.96 -4.55 -27.24
C GLU A 535 -32.15 -3.69 -27.66
N HIS A 536 -31.96 -2.37 -27.76
CA HIS A 536 -33.00 -1.41 -28.08
C HIS A 536 -32.87 -0.79 -29.48
N SER A 537 -31.94 -1.28 -30.30
CA SER A 537 -31.64 -0.72 -31.63
C SER A 537 -31.43 0.81 -31.62
N HIS A 538 -30.72 1.30 -30.61
CA HIS A 538 -30.46 2.73 -30.41
C HIS A 538 -29.38 3.26 -31.37
N GLU A 539 -29.52 4.50 -31.83
CA GLU A 539 -28.60 5.13 -32.81
C GLU A 539 -27.15 5.27 -32.28
N SER A 540 -26.98 5.32 -30.96
CA SER A 540 -25.67 5.42 -30.32
C SER A 540 -24.85 4.12 -30.34
N GLY A 541 -25.34 3.04 -30.96
CA GLY A 541 -24.64 1.76 -31.04
C GLY A 541 -23.21 1.86 -31.61
N LEU A 542 -23.05 2.56 -32.75
CA LEU A 542 -21.73 2.71 -33.40
C LEU A 542 -20.75 3.51 -32.53
N GLU A 543 -21.24 4.54 -31.84
CA GLU A 543 -20.47 5.33 -30.88
C GLU A 543 -20.02 4.47 -29.69
N ALA A 544 -20.91 3.63 -29.16
CA ALA A 544 -20.62 2.73 -28.05
C ALA A 544 -19.52 1.71 -28.41
N TYR A 545 -19.62 1.09 -29.59
CA TYR A 545 -18.58 0.16 -30.07
C TYR A 545 -17.24 0.86 -30.25
N THR A 546 -17.22 2.03 -30.87
CA THR A 546 -15.99 2.80 -31.09
C THR A 546 -15.34 3.16 -29.75
N THR A 547 -16.13 3.64 -28.78
CA THR A 547 -15.66 3.95 -27.42
C THR A 547 -15.09 2.71 -26.72
N PHE A 548 -15.75 1.56 -26.85
CA PHE A 548 -15.29 0.30 -26.27
C PHE A 548 -13.93 -0.12 -26.83
N PHE A 549 -13.77 -0.14 -28.16
CA PHE A 549 -12.52 -0.57 -28.80
C PHE A 549 -11.36 0.39 -28.52
N ASP A 550 -11.61 1.70 -28.53
CA ASP A 550 -10.62 2.71 -28.19
C ASP A 550 -10.10 2.56 -26.75
N LEU A 551 -11.00 2.31 -25.80
CA LEU A 551 -10.62 2.09 -24.40
C LEU A 551 -9.83 0.78 -24.24
N LEU A 552 -10.24 -0.28 -24.94
CA LEU A 552 -9.59 -1.58 -24.91
C LEU A 552 -8.18 -1.52 -25.50
N ASP A 553 -7.98 -0.83 -26.62
CA ASP A 553 -6.66 -0.64 -27.24
C ASP A 553 -5.70 0.08 -26.31
N ARG A 554 -6.16 1.18 -25.69
CA ARG A 554 -5.33 1.90 -24.70
C ARG A 554 -5.00 1.02 -23.50
N HIS A 555 -5.97 0.25 -23.01
CA HIS A 555 -5.74 -0.68 -21.92
C HIS A 555 -4.66 -1.72 -22.25
N LEU A 556 -4.76 -2.33 -23.43
CA LEU A 556 -3.80 -3.31 -23.93
C LEU A 556 -2.41 -2.69 -24.17
N ALA A 557 -2.36 -1.44 -24.63
CA ALA A 557 -1.12 -0.71 -24.86
C ALA A 557 -0.34 -0.46 -23.55
N THR A 558 -1.01 -0.35 -22.40
CA THR A 558 -0.32 -0.24 -21.10
C THR A 558 0.36 -1.53 -20.66
N ARG A 559 0.12 -2.66 -21.33
CA ARG A 559 0.66 -3.99 -20.96
C ARG A 559 1.85 -4.36 -21.84
N SER A 560 2.99 -4.61 -21.20
CA SER A 560 4.25 -4.92 -21.88
C SER A 560 4.38 -6.38 -22.34
N SER A 561 3.75 -7.32 -21.62
CA SER A 561 3.83 -8.76 -21.94
C SER A 561 2.54 -9.29 -22.55
N THR A 562 2.66 -10.30 -23.42
CA THR A 562 1.51 -11.01 -24.00
C THR A 562 0.66 -11.69 -22.92
N ILE A 563 1.28 -12.16 -21.83
CA ILE A 563 0.57 -12.78 -20.69
C ILE A 563 -0.29 -11.74 -20.00
N SER A 564 0.27 -10.58 -19.66
CA SER A 564 -0.46 -9.49 -19.00
C SER A 564 -1.57 -8.90 -19.87
N ARG A 565 -1.41 -8.91 -21.20
CA ARG A 565 -2.48 -8.56 -22.16
C ARG A 565 -3.62 -9.58 -22.12
N ARG A 566 -3.32 -10.88 -22.08
CA ARG A 566 -4.35 -11.94 -21.95
C ARG A 566 -5.12 -11.84 -20.64
N GLU A 567 -4.40 -11.65 -19.53
CA GLU A 567 -5.00 -11.43 -18.21
C GLU A 567 -5.94 -10.22 -18.24
N ALA A 568 -5.49 -9.10 -18.82
CA ALA A 568 -6.29 -7.87 -18.96
C ALA A 568 -7.59 -8.06 -19.76
N THR A 569 -7.61 -8.96 -20.76
CA THR A 569 -8.81 -9.27 -21.55
C THR A 569 -9.71 -10.34 -20.95
N THR A 570 -9.24 -11.06 -19.92
CA THR A 570 -9.98 -12.17 -19.30
C THR A 570 -11.39 -11.77 -18.80
N PRO A 571 -11.59 -10.60 -18.17
CA PRO A 571 -12.93 -10.15 -17.77
C PRO A 571 -13.90 -9.95 -18.95
N PHE A 572 -13.38 -9.83 -20.18
CA PHE A 572 -14.12 -9.52 -21.39
C PHE A 572 -14.12 -10.69 -22.37
N ILE A 573 -13.97 -11.94 -21.93
CA ILE A 573 -13.99 -13.11 -22.83
C ILE A 573 -15.32 -13.24 -23.60
N GLY A 574 -16.43 -12.76 -23.03
CA GLY A 574 -17.73 -12.69 -23.72
C GLY A 574 -17.75 -11.73 -24.92
N ALA A 575 -16.77 -10.82 -25.00
CA ALA A 575 -16.65 -9.81 -26.07
C ALA A 575 -16.05 -10.35 -27.38
N ARG A 576 -15.77 -11.65 -27.50
CA ARG A 576 -15.04 -12.21 -28.66
C ARG A 576 -15.77 -12.02 -30.01
N SER A 577 -17.09 -11.88 -30.00
CA SER A 577 -17.90 -11.58 -31.21
C SER A 577 -18.03 -10.08 -31.51
N LEU A 578 -17.69 -9.20 -30.57
CA LEU A 578 -17.91 -7.76 -30.73
C LEU A 578 -17.29 -7.17 -32.01
N PRO A 579 -16.12 -7.60 -32.53
CA PRO A 579 -15.60 -7.02 -33.76
C PRO A 579 -16.52 -7.19 -34.97
N VAL A 580 -17.12 -8.37 -35.13
CA VAL A 580 -18.07 -8.62 -36.24
C VAL A 580 -19.43 -7.99 -35.97
N ASP A 581 -19.84 -7.88 -34.70
CA ASP A 581 -21.07 -7.21 -34.31
C ASP A 581 -20.98 -5.68 -34.53
N ALA A 582 -19.83 -5.08 -34.21
CA ALA A 582 -19.53 -3.68 -34.45
C ALA A 582 -19.50 -3.34 -35.94
N ALA A 583 -18.92 -4.22 -36.75
CA ALA A 583 -18.93 -4.07 -38.21
C ALA A 583 -20.34 -4.19 -38.78
N SER A 584 -21.13 -5.14 -38.27
CA SER A 584 -22.55 -5.27 -38.60
C SER A 584 -23.34 -4.00 -38.24
N CYS A 585 -23.07 -3.41 -37.07
CA CYS A 585 -23.64 -2.12 -36.65
C CYS A 585 -23.25 -0.99 -37.63
N ALA A 586 -21.97 -0.86 -37.97
CA ALA A 586 -21.49 0.15 -38.92
C ALA A 586 -22.11 0.00 -40.33
N ILE A 587 -22.33 -1.24 -40.81
CA ILE A 587 -23.05 -1.50 -42.07
C ILE A 587 -24.50 -1.02 -41.97
N ARG A 588 -25.21 -1.27 -40.87
CA ARG A 588 -26.59 -0.78 -40.67
C ARG A 588 -26.66 0.76 -40.65
N CYS A 589 -25.58 1.42 -40.24
CA CYS A 589 -25.43 2.87 -40.28
C CYS A 589 -24.88 3.42 -41.63
N ASP A 590 -24.80 2.59 -42.67
CA ASP A 590 -24.25 2.93 -44.00
C ASP A 590 -22.80 3.47 -43.98
N ASN A 591 -22.00 3.02 -43.00
CA ASN A 591 -20.59 3.42 -42.86
C ASN A 591 -19.64 2.24 -43.11
N LEU A 592 -19.55 1.83 -44.38
CA LEU A 592 -18.79 0.66 -44.80
C LEU A 592 -17.27 0.78 -44.57
N ARG A 593 -16.71 2.00 -44.64
CA ARG A 593 -15.28 2.23 -44.36
C ARG A 593 -14.97 1.94 -42.89
N HIS A 594 -15.76 2.50 -41.98
CA HIS A 594 -15.61 2.29 -40.55
C HIS A 594 -15.89 0.83 -40.16
N ALA A 595 -16.79 0.14 -40.88
CA ALA A 595 -17.00 -1.30 -40.70
C ALA A 595 -15.72 -2.11 -40.95
N VAL A 596 -14.97 -1.80 -42.02
CA VAL A 596 -13.68 -2.44 -42.30
C VAL A 596 -12.66 -2.13 -41.21
N GLU A 597 -12.57 -0.86 -40.79
CA GLU A 597 -11.66 -0.42 -39.73
C GLU A 597 -11.92 -1.12 -38.40
N LEU A 598 -13.19 -1.25 -37.98
CA LEU A 598 -13.59 -1.92 -36.74
C LEU A 598 -13.28 -3.43 -36.74
N VAL A 599 -13.55 -4.14 -37.87
CA VAL A 599 -13.18 -5.56 -37.98
C VAL A 599 -11.68 -5.73 -37.86
N GLU A 600 -10.91 -4.88 -38.54
CA GLU A 600 -9.45 -4.96 -38.55
C GLU A 600 -8.84 -4.56 -37.21
N GLN A 601 -9.41 -3.58 -36.52
CA GLN A 601 -9.05 -3.21 -35.14
C GLN A 601 -9.28 -4.39 -34.19
N GLY A 602 -10.47 -5.00 -34.22
CA GLY A 602 -10.77 -6.16 -33.39
C GLY A 602 -9.93 -7.39 -33.72
N ARG A 603 -9.61 -7.60 -35.00
CA ARG A 603 -8.64 -8.63 -35.43
C ARG A 603 -7.26 -8.32 -34.87
N GLY A 604 -6.77 -7.09 -35.01
CA GLY A 604 -5.49 -6.63 -34.45
C GLY A 604 -5.36 -6.88 -32.95
N GLN A 605 -6.44 -6.65 -32.19
CA GLN A 605 -6.49 -6.97 -30.76
C GLN A 605 -6.32 -8.47 -30.49
N GLN A 606 -7.06 -9.33 -31.20
CA GLN A 606 -6.91 -10.79 -31.06
C GLN A 606 -5.50 -11.27 -31.41
N TRP A 607 -4.89 -10.70 -32.44
CA TRP A 607 -3.51 -11.02 -32.82
C TRP A 607 -2.47 -10.50 -31.81
N SER A 608 -2.72 -9.36 -31.17
CA SER A 608 -1.88 -8.82 -30.08
C SER A 608 -1.86 -9.74 -28.85
N LEU A 609 -2.91 -10.56 -28.68
CA LEU A 609 -2.97 -11.61 -27.67
C LEU A 609 -2.26 -12.90 -28.10
N ALA A 610 -2.09 -13.13 -29.40
CA ALA A 610 -1.55 -14.37 -29.96
C ALA A 610 -0.03 -14.31 -30.26
N SER A 611 0.53 -13.13 -30.55
CA SER A 611 1.92 -12.95 -30.98
C SER A 611 2.56 -11.67 -30.41
N ARG A 612 3.90 -11.55 -30.48
CA ARG A 612 4.64 -10.29 -30.28
C ARG A 612 4.38 -9.36 -31.47
N LEU A 613 3.21 -8.73 -31.53
CA LEU A 613 3.06 -7.59 -32.42
C LEU A 613 4.02 -6.49 -31.95
N LYS A 614 4.87 -6.02 -32.87
CA LYS A 614 5.72 -4.84 -32.68
C LYS A 614 4.83 -3.69 -32.22
N THR A 615 4.96 -3.30 -30.96
CA THR A 615 4.52 -1.96 -30.59
C THR A 615 5.40 -0.97 -31.38
N PRO A 616 4.86 0.14 -31.91
CA PRO A 616 5.64 1.16 -32.64
C PRO A 616 6.72 1.85 -31.77
N VAL A 617 6.95 1.33 -30.56
CA VAL A 617 7.93 1.77 -29.58
C VAL A 617 9.35 1.54 -30.07
N GLU A 618 9.64 0.51 -30.88
CA GLU A 618 10.99 0.31 -31.46
C GLU A 618 11.37 1.46 -32.42
N ASP A 619 10.41 1.87 -33.26
CA ASP A 619 10.57 3.01 -34.15
C ASP A 619 10.65 4.33 -33.36
N LEU A 620 9.88 4.45 -32.28
CA LEU A 620 9.93 5.58 -31.36
C LEU A 620 11.25 5.64 -30.60
N GLU A 621 11.80 4.51 -30.16
CA GLU A 621 13.08 4.42 -29.45
C GLU A 621 14.23 4.88 -30.36
N SER A 622 14.13 4.58 -31.66
CA SER A 622 15.09 5.06 -32.65
C SER A 622 14.95 6.57 -32.93
N ALA A 623 13.74 7.13 -32.86
CA ALA A 623 13.47 8.54 -33.20
C ALA A 623 13.54 9.49 -32.01
N ASN A 624 13.14 9.06 -30.82
CA ASN A 624 13.09 9.81 -29.58
C ASN A 624 13.19 8.86 -28.35
N PRO A 625 14.43 8.47 -27.96
CA PRO A 625 14.66 7.50 -26.88
C PRO A 625 14.11 7.93 -25.52
N THR A 626 14.16 9.23 -25.21
CA THR A 626 13.67 9.77 -23.94
C THR A 626 12.16 9.61 -23.79
N LEU A 627 11.40 9.91 -24.86
CA LEU A 627 9.96 9.76 -24.86
C LEU A 627 9.52 8.29 -24.88
N ALA A 628 10.27 7.43 -25.58
CA ALA A 628 10.08 5.98 -25.54
C ALA A 628 10.29 5.41 -24.13
N HIS A 629 11.36 5.82 -23.42
CA HIS A 629 11.64 5.39 -22.06
C HIS A 629 10.53 5.83 -21.09
N LYS A 630 10.13 7.11 -21.16
CA LYS A 630 9.02 7.67 -20.37
C LYS A 630 7.72 6.88 -20.58
N TYR A 631 7.39 6.54 -21.83
CA TYR A 631 6.21 5.73 -22.16
C TYR A 631 6.28 4.31 -21.58
N LEU A 632 7.42 3.64 -21.71
CA LEU A 632 7.62 2.27 -21.20
C LEU A 632 7.59 2.23 -19.67
N GLU A 633 8.22 3.20 -18.99
CA GLU A 633 8.22 3.31 -17.54
C GLU A 633 6.79 3.53 -17.00
N LEU A 634 6.04 4.46 -17.59
CA LEU A 634 4.65 4.72 -17.20
C LEU A 634 3.77 3.49 -17.44
N SER A 635 3.90 2.80 -18.58
CA SER A 635 3.18 1.56 -18.88
C SER A 635 3.45 0.46 -17.83
N LYS A 636 4.71 0.31 -17.41
CA LYS A 636 5.11 -0.64 -16.36
C LYS A 636 4.48 -0.27 -15.01
N ARG A 637 4.54 1.01 -14.62
CA ARG A 637 3.95 1.50 -13.35
C ARG A 637 2.44 1.35 -13.32
N ILE A 638 1.75 1.63 -14.43
CA ILE A 638 0.29 1.40 -14.56
C ILE A 638 -0.04 -0.08 -14.42
N SER A 639 0.75 -0.96 -15.05
CA SER A 639 0.55 -2.42 -14.94
C SER A 639 0.66 -2.90 -13.50
N ASN A 640 1.68 -2.46 -12.77
CA ASN A 640 1.85 -2.81 -11.36
C ASN A 640 0.72 -2.23 -10.48
N ALA A 641 0.32 -0.98 -10.73
CA ALA A 641 -0.76 -0.34 -9.99
C ALA A 641 -2.14 -0.99 -10.24
N ALA A 642 -2.41 -1.50 -11.45
CA ALA A 642 -3.63 -2.23 -11.78
C ALA A 642 -3.72 -3.61 -11.10
N GLN A 643 -2.59 -4.21 -10.74
CA GLN A 643 -2.55 -5.52 -10.07
C GLN A 643 -2.68 -5.40 -8.55
N SER A 644 -2.69 -4.19 -7.99
CA SER A 644 -2.83 -3.98 -6.55
C SER A 644 -4.26 -4.28 -6.10
N PRO A 645 -4.50 -5.36 -5.34
CA PRO A 645 -5.83 -5.76 -4.90
C PRO A 645 -6.13 -4.98 -3.63
N ALA A 646 -6.51 -3.71 -3.77
CA ALA A 646 -7.03 -2.96 -2.65
C ALA A 646 -8.49 -3.36 -2.43
N THR A 647 -8.71 -4.47 -1.73
CA THR A 647 -10.04 -4.91 -1.30
C THR A 647 -10.33 -4.52 0.15
N THR A 648 -11.49 -3.87 0.31
CA THR A 648 -12.46 -3.86 1.43
C THR A 648 -12.05 -3.60 2.89
N THR A 649 -10.82 -3.78 3.34
CA THR A 649 -10.47 -3.59 4.77
C THR A 649 -9.66 -2.33 5.09
N ASP A 650 -8.87 -1.80 4.14
CA ASP A 650 -8.18 -0.50 4.28
C ASP A 650 -8.60 0.45 3.15
N ARG A 651 -9.58 1.30 3.47
CA ARG A 651 -10.19 2.27 2.57
C ARG A 651 -9.19 3.33 2.08
N ALA A 652 -8.32 3.81 2.96
CA ALA A 652 -7.32 4.81 2.62
C ALA A 652 -6.25 4.22 1.68
N ALA A 653 -5.97 2.92 1.77
CA ALA A 653 -5.11 2.22 0.82
C ALA A 653 -5.72 2.10 -0.56
N ALA A 654 -6.99 1.69 -0.65
CA ALA A 654 -7.72 1.60 -1.90
C ALA A 654 -7.84 2.95 -2.61
N ASP A 655 -8.18 3.99 -1.86
CA ASP A 655 -8.28 5.33 -2.41
C ASP A 655 -6.91 5.87 -2.87
N ARG A 656 -5.82 5.55 -2.16
CA ARG A 656 -4.44 5.92 -2.57
C ARG A 656 -3.97 5.14 -3.80
N ALA A 657 -4.18 3.82 -3.85
CA ALA A 657 -3.83 3.00 -5.00
C ALA A 657 -4.61 3.44 -6.26
N ALA A 658 -5.90 3.71 -6.10
CA ALA A 658 -6.71 4.31 -7.16
C ALA A 658 -6.20 5.71 -7.55
N THR A 659 -5.80 6.56 -6.58
CA THR A 659 -5.20 7.87 -6.87
C THR A 659 -3.92 7.79 -7.67
N GLU A 660 -3.01 6.90 -7.29
CA GLU A 660 -1.75 6.69 -8.00
C GLU A 660 -1.99 6.12 -9.40
N TYR A 661 -2.86 5.11 -9.53
CA TYR A 661 -3.25 4.57 -10.84
C TYR A 661 -3.81 5.67 -11.77
N ARG A 662 -4.66 6.55 -11.25
CA ARG A 662 -5.23 7.69 -11.99
C ARG A 662 -4.18 8.72 -12.40
N ARG A 663 -3.23 9.02 -11.51
CA ARG A 663 -2.12 9.95 -11.79
C ARG A 663 -1.24 9.38 -12.91
N LEU A 664 -0.89 8.10 -12.82
CA LEU A 664 -0.07 7.41 -13.81
C LEU A 664 -0.77 7.33 -15.17
N THR A 665 -2.06 7.00 -15.20
CA THR A 665 -2.84 6.92 -16.45
C THR A 665 -2.91 8.28 -17.16
N ARG A 666 -3.13 9.37 -16.42
CA ARG A 666 -3.12 10.74 -17.00
C ARG A 666 -1.74 11.13 -17.56
N GLN A 667 -0.67 10.79 -16.85
CA GLN A 667 0.69 11.04 -17.34
C GLN A 667 1.00 10.23 -18.60
N TRP A 668 0.50 8.99 -18.66
CA TRP A 668 0.63 8.14 -19.83
C TRP A 668 -0.16 8.68 -21.02
N ASP A 669 -1.42 9.08 -20.84
CA ASP A 669 -2.22 9.72 -21.90
C ASP A 669 -1.53 11.00 -22.42
N ALA A 670 -0.98 11.83 -21.53
CA ALA A 670 -0.22 13.02 -21.93
C ALA A 670 1.05 12.68 -22.72
N ALA A 671 1.78 11.63 -22.32
CA ALA A 671 2.94 11.14 -23.07
C ALA A 671 2.54 10.61 -24.45
N VAL A 672 1.41 9.92 -24.58
CA VAL A 672 0.88 9.47 -25.88
C VAL A 672 0.54 10.65 -26.78
N THR A 673 -0.05 11.72 -26.24
CA THR A 673 -0.30 12.96 -26.99
C THR A 673 1.01 13.60 -27.47
N GLU A 674 2.01 13.70 -26.58
CA GLU A 674 3.35 14.22 -26.92
C GLU A 674 4.02 13.40 -28.03
N ILE A 675 3.84 12.07 -28.03
CA ILE A 675 4.32 11.20 -29.11
C ILE A 675 3.60 11.50 -30.43
N ARG A 676 2.29 11.75 -30.38
CA ARG A 676 1.48 12.05 -31.59
C ARG A 676 1.80 13.40 -32.22
N ASP A 677 2.37 14.34 -31.47
CA ASP A 677 2.83 15.62 -32.03
C ASP A 677 4.08 15.46 -32.93
N LEU A 678 4.77 14.32 -32.85
CA LEU A 678 5.88 14.02 -33.74
C LEU A 678 5.36 13.67 -35.15
N ARG A 679 5.95 14.31 -36.18
CA ARG A 679 5.49 14.23 -37.59
C ARG A 679 5.32 12.80 -38.15
N ARG A 680 6.07 11.81 -37.65
CA ARG A 680 5.99 10.39 -38.09
C ARG A 680 5.09 9.52 -37.20
N PHE A 681 4.64 10.03 -36.05
CA PHE A 681 3.92 9.28 -35.03
C PHE A 681 2.53 9.85 -34.74
N SER A 682 1.98 10.70 -35.63
CA SER A 682 0.63 11.29 -35.49
C SER A 682 -0.49 10.27 -35.30
N ARG A 683 -0.28 9.04 -35.76
CA ARG A 683 -1.20 7.90 -35.56
C ARG A 683 -0.71 6.87 -34.54
N PHE A 684 0.21 7.22 -33.65
CA PHE A 684 0.72 6.30 -32.63
C PHE A 684 -0.42 5.74 -31.76
N LEU A 685 -0.51 4.41 -31.68
CA LEU A 685 -1.58 3.66 -31.00
C LEU A 685 -3.02 3.95 -31.51
N LEU A 686 -3.18 4.42 -32.75
CA LEU A 686 -4.49 4.50 -33.41
C LEU A 686 -4.68 3.33 -34.39
N PRO A 687 -5.92 2.87 -34.60
CA PRO A 687 -6.20 1.85 -35.61
C PRO A 687 -5.83 2.35 -37.01
N PRO A 688 -5.48 1.43 -37.94
CA PRO A 688 -5.23 1.77 -39.34
C PRO A 688 -6.51 2.31 -39.99
N LEU A 689 -6.37 3.29 -40.88
CA LEU A 689 -7.52 3.79 -41.65
C LEU A 689 -7.84 2.84 -42.80
N TYR A 690 -9.05 2.95 -43.34
CA TYR A 690 -9.45 2.25 -44.54
C TYR A 690 -8.46 2.45 -45.69
N GLU A 691 -7.91 3.66 -45.88
CA GLU A 691 -6.95 3.94 -46.95
C GLU A 691 -5.65 3.14 -46.79
N ASP A 692 -5.18 2.94 -45.54
CA ASP A 692 -4.01 2.12 -45.24
C ASP A 692 -4.32 0.64 -45.49
N LEU A 693 -5.51 0.19 -45.10
CA LEU A 693 -5.98 -1.19 -45.27
C LEU A 693 -6.23 -1.54 -46.74
N GLN A 694 -6.69 -0.58 -47.56
CA GLN A 694 -6.89 -0.77 -48.99
C GLN A 694 -5.58 -1.09 -49.72
N ALA A 695 -4.43 -0.72 -49.17
CA ALA A 695 -3.14 -1.12 -49.73
C ALA A 695 -2.95 -2.66 -49.77
N ALA A 696 -3.65 -3.42 -48.92
CA ALA A 696 -3.65 -4.88 -48.98
C ALA A 696 -4.37 -5.42 -50.25
N ALA A 697 -5.31 -4.64 -50.82
CA ALA A 697 -6.03 -4.99 -52.03
C ALA A 697 -5.30 -4.62 -53.33
N ARG A 698 -4.02 -4.20 -53.28
CA ARG A 698 -3.24 -3.80 -54.47
C ARG A 698 -3.13 -4.88 -55.55
N GLN A 699 -3.14 -6.16 -55.16
CA GLN A 699 -3.02 -7.29 -56.10
C GLN A 699 -4.36 -7.90 -56.51
N GLY A 700 -5.47 -7.40 -55.95
CA GLY A 700 -6.83 -7.90 -56.19
C GLY A 700 -7.74 -7.55 -55.02
N PRO A 701 -9.08 -7.53 -55.22
CA PRO A 701 -9.99 -7.18 -54.13
C PRO A 701 -9.89 -8.13 -52.94
N VAL A 702 -9.99 -7.58 -51.74
CA VAL A 702 -10.03 -8.35 -50.50
C VAL A 702 -11.48 -8.50 -50.06
N ILE A 703 -11.88 -9.71 -49.69
CA ILE A 703 -13.24 -10.01 -49.23
C ILE A 703 -13.19 -10.28 -47.73
N ILE A 704 -13.93 -9.49 -46.96
CA ILE A 704 -14.13 -9.67 -45.52
C ILE A 704 -15.52 -10.27 -45.29
N LEU A 705 -15.58 -11.43 -44.66
CA LEU A 705 -16.84 -12.05 -44.25
C LEU A 705 -17.21 -11.64 -42.83
N ILE A 706 -18.42 -11.15 -42.65
CA ILE A 706 -18.96 -10.68 -41.38
C ILE A 706 -20.11 -11.59 -40.99
N ALA A 707 -19.89 -12.39 -39.96
CA ALA A 707 -20.86 -13.32 -39.38
C ALA A 707 -21.24 -12.83 -37.98
N SER A 708 -22.16 -11.87 -37.91
CA SER A 708 -22.68 -11.34 -36.64
C SER A 708 -24.01 -12.02 -36.28
N GLN A 709 -24.36 -11.97 -35.00
CA GLN A 709 -25.70 -12.36 -34.54
C GLN A 709 -26.82 -11.45 -35.10
N TYR A 710 -26.48 -10.23 -35.52
CA TYR A 710 -27.44 -9.27 -36.07
C TYR A 710 -27.57 -9.36 -37.59
N SER A 711 -26.47 -9.62 -38.30
CA SER A 711 -26.49 -9.79 -39.76
C SER A 711 -25.30 -10.60 -40.27
N CYS A 712 -25.52 -11.38 -41.34
CA CYS A 712 -24.44 -11.94 -42.14
C CYS A 712 -24.24 -11.12 -43.42
N SER A 713 -23.00 -10.77 -43.73
CA SER A 713 -22.66 -9.93 -44.89
C SER A 713 -21.22 -10.17 -45.32
N ALA A 714 -20.88 -9.77 -46.54
CA ALA A 714 -19.51 -9.63 -46.98
C ALA A 714 -19.23 -8.16 -47.35
N ILE A 715 -17.99 -7.72 -47.13
CA ILE A 715 -17.49 -6.46 -47.63
C ILE A 715 -16.37 -6.75 -48.63
N ILE A 716 -16.48 -6.18 -49.82
CA ILE A 716 -15.43 -6.24 -50.84
C ILE A 716 -14.65 -4.93 -50.81
N ILE A 717 -13.36 -5.01 -50.53
CA ILE A 717 -12.42 -3.90 -50.60
C ILE A 717 -11.80 -3.91 -52.01
N PRO A 718 -12.16 -2.96 -52.89
CA PRO A 718 -11.57 -2.89 -54.23
C PRO A 718 -10.13 -2.38 -54.17
N THR A 719 -9.41 -2.52 -55.29
CA THR A 719 -8.04 -1.99 -55.48
C THR A 719 -7.97 -0.47 -55.32
N SER A 720 -9.08 0.24 -55.55
CA SER A 720 -9.21 1.69 -55.38
C SER A 720 -10.67 2.06 -55.17
N GLY A 721 -10.95 3.05 -54.32
CA GLY A 721 -12.30 3.58 -54.09
C GLY A 721 -12.99 3.00 -52.85
N ASN A 722 -14.32 3.14 -52.78
CA ASN A 722 -15.12 2.75 -51.63
C ASN A 722 -15.34 1.23 -51.53
N PRO A 723 -15.47 0.68 -50.33
CA PRO A 723 -15.83 -0.72 -50.14
C PRO A 723 -17.27 -0.98 -50.59
N HIS A 724 -17.54 -2.19 -51.08
CA HIS A 724 -18.86 -2.64 -51.51
C HIS A 724 -19.47 -3.61 -50.50
N HIS A 725 -20.73 -3.40 -50.14
CA HIS A 725 -21.49 -4.31 -49.28
C HIS A 725 -22.19 -5.38 -50.10
N VAL A 726 -22.08 -6.63 -49.66
CA VAL A 726 -22.80 -7.78 -50.21
C VAL A 726 -23.65 -8.38 -49.08
N PRO A 727 -24.98 -8.15 -49.05
CA PRO A 727 -25.84 -8.74 -48.04
C PRO A 727 -25.98 -10.26 -48.27
N LEU A 728 -25.92 -11.04 -47.19
CA LEU A 728 -26.07 -12.50 -47.22
C LEU A 728 -27.29 -12.95 -46.40
N PRO A 729 -28.52 -12.57 -46.80
CA PRO A 729 -29.73 -12.78 -45.99
C PRO A 729 -30.16 -14.24 -45.88
N SER A 730 -29.69 -15.11 -46.78
CA SER A 730 -30.01 -16.54 -46.81
C SER A 730 -29.24 -17.36 -45.77
N VAL A 731 -28.36 -16.73 -44.99
CA VAL A 731 -27.49 -17.40 -44.00
C VAL A 731 -27.53 -16.66 -42.68
N THR A 732 -27.74 -17.40 -41.58
CA THR A 732 -27.62 -16.88 -40.22
C THR A 732 -26.34 -17.38 -39.54
N LEU A 733 -25.95 -16.74 -38.42
CA LEU A 733 -24.84 -17.21 -37.59
C LEU A 733 -25.09 -18.64 -37.05
N ALA A 734 -26.34 -19.00 -36.78
CA ALA A 734 -26.73 -20.34 -36.36
C ALA A 734 -26.47 -21.36 -37.47
N ASP A 735 -26.82 -21.03 -38.72
CA ASP A 735 -26.54 -21.88 -39.88
C ASP A 735 -25.04 -22.07 -40.08
N LEU A 736 -24.24 -21.00 -39.97
CA LEU A 736 -22.78 -21.09 -40.06
C LEU A 736 -22.17 -21.97 -38.97
N ASN A 737 -22.67 -21.89 -37.73
CA ASN A 737 -22.23 -22.77 -36.66
C ASN A 737 -22.59 -24.25 -36.92
N ASN A 738 -23.79 -24.52 -37.45
CA ASN A 738 -24.18 -25.87 -37.86
C ASN A 738 -23.28 -26.39 -38.98
N HIS A 739 -22.98 -25.56 -39.99
CA HIS A 739 -22.03 -25.89 -41.06
C HIS A 739 -20.63 -26.19 -40.50
N LYS A 740 -20.12 -25.36 -39.59
CA LYS A 740 -18.83 -25.58 -38.91
C LYS A 740 -18.79 -26.93 -38.19
N ASP A 741 -19.84 -27.26 -37.46
CA ASP A 741 -19.91 -28.51 -36.70
C ASP A 741 -20.04 -29.73 -37.62
N ARG A 742 -20.81 -29.61 -38.71
CA ARG A 742 -20.90 -30.62 -39.78
C ARG A 742 -19.54 -30.86 -40.43
N PHE A 743 -18.82 -29.79 -40.79
CA PHE A 743 -17.49 -29.88 -41.37
C PHE A 743 -16.51 -30.56 -40.40
N ALA A 744 -16.49 -30.16 -39.12
CA ALA A 744 -15.63 -30.77 -38.12
C ALA A 744 -15.94 -32.26 -37.89
N ARG A 745 -17.22 -32.66 -37.92
CA ARG A 745 -17.62 -34.07 -37.89
C ARG A 745 -17.14 -34.83 -39.13
N ALA A 746 -17.33 -34.27 -40.33
CA ALA A 746 -16.90 -34.90 -41.57
C ALA A 746 -15.37 -35.13 -41.60
N ILE A 747 -14.56 -34.16 -41.16
CA ILE A 747 -13.10 -34.29 -41.08
C ILE A 747 -12.68 -35.37 -40.06
N ARG A 748 -13.32 -35.42 -38.88
CA ARG A 748 -13.06 -36.47 -37.88
C ARG A 748 -13.42 -37.86 -38.41
N HIS A 749 -14.57 -37.99 -39.07
CA HIS A 749 -14.99 -39.26 -39.69
C HIS A 749 -14.04 -39.70 -40.82
N ALA A 750 -13.58 -38.76 -41.65
CA ALA A 750 -12.59 -39.06 -42.71
C ALA A 750 -11.26 -39.59 -42.16
N SER A 751 -10.88 -39.13 -40.97
CA SER A 751 -9.66 -39.58 -40.29
C SER A 751 -9.79 -40.99 -39.68
N LEU A 752 -11.01 -41.46 -39.42
CA LEU A 752 -11.29 -42.73 -38.71
C LEU A 752 -11.76 -43.87 -39.63
N MET A 753 -12.57 -43.60 -40.65
CA MET A 753 -13.33 -44.62 -41.41
C MET A 753 -12.97 -44.68 -42.91
N GLY A 754 -12.04 -43.84 -43.38
CA GLY A 754 -11.66 -43.76 -44.80
C GLY A 754 -12.54 -42.83 -45.65
N PRO A 755 -12.09 -42.43 -46.86
CA PRO A 755 -12.49 -41.16 -47.49
C PRO A 755 -13.83 -41.14 -48.26
N LYS A 756 -14.62 -42.23 -48.31
CA LYS A 756 -15.80 -42.31 -49.22
C LYS A 756 -17.08 -41.66 -48.68
N GLU A 757 -17.54 -42.02 -47.48
CA GLU A 757 -18.73 -41.42 -46.86
C GLU A 757 -18.55 -39.93 -46.46
N PRO A 758 -17.41 -39.50 -45.88
CA PRO A 758 -17.19 -38.08 -45.56
C PRO A 758 -17.22 -37.17 -46.79
N ARG A 759 -17.00 -37.72 -47.99
CA ARG A 759 -16.96 -36.96 -49.24
C ARG A 759 -18.33 -36.42 -49.64
N ASN A 760 -19.41 -37.17 -49.39
CA ASN A 760 -20.77 -36.76 -49.73
C ASN A 760 -21.24 -35.61 -48.83
N ASP A 761 -21.04 -35.73 -47.52
CA ASP A 761 -21.38 -34.68 -46.55
C ASP A 761 -20.61 -33.38 -46.84
N LEU A 762 -19.32 -33.51 -47.21
CA LEU A 762 -18.50 -32.37 -47.59
C LEU A 762 -18.98 -31.70 -48.88
N MET A 763 -19.41 -32.47 -49.88
CA MET A 763 -19.94 -31.90 -51.13
C MET A 763 -21.24 -31.12 -50.91
N VAL A 764 -22.16 -31.66 -50.09
CA VAL A 764 -23.42 -30.96 -49.76
C VAL A 764 -23.12 -29.65 -49.03
N LEU A 765 -22.18 -29.68 -48.09
CA LEU A 765 -21.75 -28.50 -47.35
C LEU A 765 -21.09 -27.45 -48.26
N LEU A 766 -20.15 -27.86 -49.11
CA LEU A 766 -19.47 -26.96 -50.05
C LEU A 766 -20.44 -26.32 -51.05
N ARG A 767 -21.45 -27.08 -51.51
CA ARG A 767 -22.50 -26.56 -52.39
C ARG A 767 -23.35 -25.51 -51.68
N SER A 768 -23.76 -25.77 -50.44
CA SER A 768 -24.51 -24.80 -49.64
C SER A 768 -23.71 -23.52 -49.38
N VAL A 769 -22.41 -23.64 -49.05
CA VAL A 769 -21.52 -22.47 -48.88
C VAL A 769 -21.36 -21.72 -50.20
N TRP A 770 -21.24 -22.42 -51.33
CA TRP A 770 -21.15 -21.79 -52.64
C TRP A 770 -22.41 -20.98 -52.96
N ASP A 771 -23.57 -21.62 -52.92
CA ASP A 771 -24.84 -21.00 -53.32
C ASP A 771 -25.24 -19.84 -52.39
N ALA A 772 -24.98 -19.98 -51.08
CA ALA A 772 -25.46 -19.02 -50.09
C ALA A 772 -24.45 -17.89 -49.78
N ILE A 773 -23.14 -18.09 -50.00
CA ILE A 773 -22.10 -17.12 -49.63
C ILE A 773 -21.28 -16.70 -50.85
N MET A 774 -20.68 -17.65 -51.58
CA MET A 774 -19.72 -17.32 -52.64
C MET A 774 -20.39 -16.75 -53.89
N LEU A 775 -21.52 -17.30 -54.32
CA LEU A 775 -22.22 -16.88 -55.53
C LEU A 775 -22.68 -15.40 -55.46
N PRO A 776 -23.30 -14.91 -54.37
CA PRO A 776 -23.59 -13.47 -54.22
C PRO A 776 -22.35 -12.59 -54.36
N ILE A 777 -21.22 -12.99 -53.76
CA ILE A 777 -19.96 -12.22 -53.81
C ILE A 777 -19.39 -12.20 -55.24
N VAL A 778 -19.39 -13.34 -55.91
CA VAL A 778 -18.91 -13.46 -57.31
C VAL A 778 -19.76 -12.60 -58.25
N ASN A 779 -21.07 -12.56 -58.05
CA ASN A 779 -21.96 -11.72 -58.86
C ASN A 779 -21.58 -10.24 -58.75
N VAL A 780 -21.32 -9.73 -57.54
CA VAL A 780 -20.88 -8.34 -57.33
C VAL A 780 -19.50 -8.08 -57.94
N LEU A 781 -18.55 -9.01 -57.81
CA LEU A 781 -17.22 -8.89 -58.44
C LEU A 781 -17.29 -8.81 -59.97
N GLN A 782 -18.25 -9.50 -60.59
CA GLN A 782 -18.44 -9.51 -62.05
C GLN A 782 -19.24 -8.30 -62.55
N GLN A 783 -20.34 -7.97 -61.87
CA GLN A 783 -21.28 -6.95 -62.32
C GLN A 783 -20.79 -5.54 -62.01
N ASP A 784 -20.33 -5.31 -60.77
CA ASP A 784 -19.98 -3.97 -60.29
C ASP A 784 -18.49 -3.67 -60.50
N LEU A 785 -17.61 -4.65 -60.23
CA LEU A 785 -16.16 -4.49 -60.35
C LEU A 785 -15.57 -4.97 -61.68
N LYS A 786 -16.39 -5.55 -62.57
CA LYS A 786 -16.03 -5.96 -63.95
C LYS A 786 -14.77 -6.82 -64.05
N LEU A 787 -14.49 -7.64 -63.03
CA LEU A 787 -13.34 -8.55 -63.05
C LEU A 787 -13.56 -9.70 -64.04
N LYS A 788 -12.59 -9.92 -64.95
CA LYS A 788 -12.63 -11.01 -65.93
C LYS A 788 -12.25 -12.34 -65.27
N PHE A 789 -12.87 -13.43 -65.72
CA PHE A 789 -12.75 -14.83 -65.25
C PHE A 789 -11.33 -15.44 -65.18
N ARG A 790 -10.28 -14.68 -65.52
CA ARG A 790 -8.86 -15.12 -65.54
C ARG A 790 -7.97 -14.45 -64.49
N SER A 791 -8.51 -13.61 -63.60
CA SER A 791 -7.77 -13.20 -62.41
C SER A 791 -7.76 -14.38 -61.43
N ARG A 792 -6.57 -14.91 -61.10
CA ARG A 792 -6.42 -15.81 -59.95
C ARG A 792 -6.88 -15.04 -58.72
N ILE A 793 -8.02 -15.44 -58.15
CA ILE A 793 -8.44 -15.09 -56.78
C ILE A 793 -7.64 -15.96 -55.82
#